data_AF-A0A0Q5IZU7-F1
#
_entry.id   AF-A0A0Q5IZU7-F1
#
_cell.length_a   1.000
_cell.length_b   1.000
_cell.length_c   1.000
_cell.angle_alpha   90.00
_cell.angle_beta   90.00
_cell.angle_gamma   90.00
#
_symmetry.space_group_name_H-M   'P 1'
#
loop_
_entity.id
_entity.type
_entity.pdbx_description
1 polymer ?
#
loop_
_entity_poly.entity_id
_entity_poly.type
_entity_poly.pdbx_seq_one_letter_code
_entity_poly.pdbx_strand_id
1 'polypeptide(L)'
;MTAELHADTLDTFARFFPLNPFKHGRVLGRDPQTGKKKVQTLEGQAVQIQHLKSNLGVGGKLAGNALGYLPGGEEATPVGAIDLDGKDFPGEGLEAAKRAVLETCAGLNLNAYAERSSSGKGWHIWLFASDPLPYKVMRDALRSIARRADVPSVETYPMGTDGKGRWIITPYYAALKKDPPYLGRTYLEGEDGQPIPVDELHDWIEQNPVQALQELAEEEEARARPASAEGSKVTPPVESEFLPEAVDVLLAAARAHAPDTRHDALAAFLNLAQRAGNLAGMVEGLKEPEVFDLWCADSSRTAQEWAEEIDRWAENVEDGDPENRRGLPYLKEAGFSIPDLPKPKQGSEYPEIVVNTQRLRDIAEESVIALLARNDPPRLFSRAGELGRLIQQDNETRFKSFDQVALKGELERSADFVKEVMGKDNESYMVAVRPPNDLAPDLLARVDQLPFPILRTLATTPLYSAAGDLIAAEGYHSDSGVFLTLGGLKLPSLPTVEGALELLRELLHDFPFAHRAGFAHTVGALLVPFLRPMIDGPTPLHLIEAPTRGTGKGLLSEVIPAVALGTDAGVMVQPKDGDEFEKRVTSMLLEGSRVILLDNVHALQGEALAAALTARTWRGRRLGKSEMLTLPNDALWMATGNNVSLDDDMPRRIIPIRLDAGVERPEDRTGFRHPNLLRWIREHRAQLVGACLALVEAWKADGRPAGATRLGSYESWSATVGGVLQVAGIEGFLEAREHLYEISNPEPEEWGNVLDAVYTAHGGEPVPARAFLSAMMTTGSHIDLWEGRKPLSQLQKIGRALLAHRDRVFSGRRLRVAGVDSTTKNKLYRVELVTSPGVSGVAQNETPEKHRANNDDQDSIPGVSGVSGVSFDPPAQSENDREEF
;
A
#
# COMPACT_ATOMS: atom_id res chain seq x y z
N MET A 1 22.78 10.12 -54.65
CA MET A 1 22.19 11.45 -54.87
C MET A 1 22.67 12.34 -53.74
N THR A 2 23.78 13.04 -53.93
CA THR A 2 24.28 14.06 -53.01
C THR A 2 23.46 15.31 -53.22
N ALA A 3 22.49 15.58 -52.34
CA ALA A 3 21.88 16.89 -52.27
C ALA A 3 22.98 17.89 -51.87
N GLU A 4 23.15 18.96 -52.66
CA GLU A 4 24.00 20.07 -52.27
C GLU A 4 23.38 20.72 -51.04
N LEU A 5 23.95 20.47 -49.86
CA LEU A 5 23.57 21.16 -48.62
C LEU A 5 23.79 22.68 -48.81
N HIS A 6 22.72 23.46 -48.72
CA HIS A 6 22.73 24.90 -48.92
C HIS A 6 23.31 25.65 -47.71
N ALA A 7 23.70 26.92 -47.89
CA ALA A 7 24.18 27.77 -46.80
C ALA A 7 23.16 27.88 -45.65
N ASP A 8 21.87 27.89 -46.01
CA ASP A 8 20.74 27.89 -45.08
C ASP A 8 20.79 26.73 -44.07
N THR A 9 21.37 25.58 -44.43
CA THR A 9 21.50 24.43 -43.53
C THR A 9 22.48 24.69 -42.37
N LEU A 10 23.55 25.47 -42.61
CA LEU A 10 24.50 25.82 -41.55
C LEU A 10 23.89 26.80 -40.55
N ASP A 11 23.10 27.74 -41.07
CA ASP A 11 22.39 28.72 -40.24
C ASP A 11 21.29 28.04 -39.42
N THR A 12 20.55 27.08 -40.00
CA THR A 12 19.56 26.27 -39.26
C THR A 12 20.23 25.50 -38.11
N PHE A 13 21.35 24.81 -38.36
CA PHE A 13 22.07 24.12 -37.28
C PHE A 13 22.56 25.09 -36.20
N ALA A 14 23.12 26.24 -36.60
CA ALA A 14 23.64 27.23 -35.66
C ALA A 14 22.55 27.92 -34.83
N ARG A 15 21.28 27.93 -35.27
CA ARG A 15 20.15 28.42 -34.45
C ARG A 15 19.85 27.49 -33.27
N PHE A 16 19.85 26.17 -33.50
CA PHE A 16 19.64 25.18 -32.45
C PHE A 16 20.90 24.90 -31.61
N PHE A 17 22.09 25.06 -32.21
CA PHE A 17 23.39 24.86 -31.56
C PHE A 17 24.32 26.08 -31.76
N PRO A 18 24.07 27.21 -31.06
CA PRO A 18 24.81 28.45 -31.25
C PRO A 18 26.32 28.30 -31.02
N LEU A 19 27.10 29.00 -31.83
CA LEU A 19 28.56 28.91 -31.81
C LEU A 19 29.13 29.46 -30.50
N ASN A 20 30.01 28.68 -29.85
CA ASN A 20 30.69 29.10 -28.64
C ASN A 20 31.83 30.11 -28.96
N PRO A 21 31.88 31.29 -28.31
CA PRO A 21 32.90 32.29 -28.58
C PRO A 21 34.25 32.02 -27.89
N PHE A 22 34.30 31.12 -26.91
CA PHE A 22 35.46 30.93 -26.05
C PHE A 22 36.35 29.76 -26.44
N LYS A 23 35.76 28.59 -26.72
CA LYS A 23 36.54 27.38 -27.01
C LYS A 23 35.77 26.31 -27.76
N HIS A 24 36.53 25.44 -28.40
CA HIS A 24 36.02 24.22 -29.00
C HIS A 24 37.03 23.08 -28.87
N GLY A 25 36.54 21.86 -29.02
CA GLY A 25 37.31 20.63 -28.91
C GLY A 25 37.24 19.79 -30.17
N ARG A 26 38.26 18.95 -30.37
CA ARG A 26 38.28 17.93 -31.40
C ARG A 26 38.75 16.58 -30.88
N VAL A 27 38.16 15.51 -31.37
CA VAL A 27 38.60 14.14 -31.08
C VAL A 27 39.67 13.73 -32.09
N LEU A 28 40.92 13.56 -31.64
CA LEU A 28 42.06 13.20 -32.49
C LEU A 28 42.21 11.69 -32.73
N GLY A 29 41.46 10.86 -32.00
CA GLY A 29 41.52 9.40 -32.07
C GLY A 29 41.30 8.75 -30.71
N ARG A 30 41.67 7.47 -30.60
CA ARG A 30 41.76 6.75 -29.32
C ARG A 30 43.18 6.28 -29.10
N ASP A 31 43.61 6.31 -27.85
CA ASP A 31 44.86 5.68 -27.44
C ASP A 31 44.74 4.15 -27.66
N PRO A 32 45.66 3.51 -28.40
CA PRO A 32 45.58 2.08 -28.70
C PRO A 32 45.75 1.17 -27.48
N GLN A 33 46.40 1.64 -26.41
CA GLN A 33 46.68 0.86 -25.21
C GLN A 33 45.59 1.03 -24.15
N THR A 34 45.10 2.25 -23.94
CA THR A 34 44.12 2.55 -22.88
C THR A 34 42.68 2.64 -23.40
N GLY A 35 42.47 2.71 -24.71
CA GLY A 35 41.16 2.90 -25.34
C GLY A 35 40.50 4.26 -25.06
N LYS A 36 41.17 5.15 -24.30
CA LYS A 36 40.71 6.49 -23.95
C LYS A 36 40.75 7.41 -25.18
N LYS A 37 39.77 8.30 -25.28
CA LYS A 37 39.70 9.29 -26.38
C LYS A 37 40.84 10.29 -26.22
N LYS A 38 41.64 10.48 -27.26
CA LYS A 38 42.59 11.59 -27.34
C LYS A 38 41.83 12.81 -27.83
N VAL A 39 41.67 13.80 -26.98
CA VAL A 39 40.96 15.04 -27.29
C VAL A 39 41.94 16.21 -27.28
N GLN A 40 41.69 17.19 -28.14
CA GLN A 40 42.37 18.47 -28.14
C GLN A 40 41.33 19.54 -27.88
N THR A 41 41.50 20.29 -26.79
CA THR A 41 40.71 21.49 -26.50
C THR A 41 41.51 22.71 -26.97
N LEU A 42 40.87 23.60 -27.72
CA LEU A 42 41.45 24.85 -28.21
C LEU A 42 40.81 26.00 -27.42
N GLU A 43 41.45 26.35 -26.31
CA GLU A 43 40.99 27.44 -25.44
C GLU A 43 41.30 28.81 -26.06
N GLY A 44 40.41 29.77 -25.88
CA GLY A 44 40.50 31.12 -26.48
C GLY A 44 40.20 31.16 -27.99
N GLN A 45 39.66 30.09 -28.57
CA GLN A 45 39.32 30.01 -30.00
C GLN A 45 37.83 29.77 -30.23
N ALA A 46 37.15 30.80 -30.74
CA ALA A 46 35.74 30.74 -31.12
C ALA A 46 35.45 29.64 -32.14
N VAL A 47 34.28 29.01 -32.03
CA VAL A 47 33.74 28.15 -33.08
C VAL A 47 33.34 29.04 -34.26
N GLN A 48 33.86 28.74 -35.45
CA GLN A 48 33.50 29.43 -36.69
C GLN A 48 32.56 28.57 -37.54
N ILE A 49 31.69 29.21 -38.35
CA ILE A 49 30.80 28.52 -39.30
C ILE A 49 31.56 27.53 -40.21
N GLN A 50 32.81 27.83 -40.57
CA GLN A 50 33.65 26.95 -41.38
C GLN A 50 33.95 25.58 -40.69
N HIS A 51 33.95 25.55 -39.35
CA HIS A 51 34.09 24.30 -38.59
C HIS A 51 32.84 23.41 -38.75
N LEU A 52 31.64 24.00 -38.70
CA LEU A 52 30.37 23.30 -38.96
C LEU A 52 30.29 22.83 -40.41
N LYS A 53 30.65 23.69 -41.37
CA LYS A 53 30.69 23.35 -42.80
C LYS A 53 31.46 22.05 -43.06
N SER A 54 32.62 21.92 -42.45
CA SER A 54 33.49 20.76 -42.63
C SER A 54 32.97 19.51 -41.89
N ASN A 55 32.31 19.67 -40.73
CA ASN A 55 31.80 18.56 -39.92
C ASN A 55 30.41 18.06 -40.37
N LEU A 56 29.60 18.90 -41.01
CA LEU A 56 28.32 18.50 -41.59
C LEU A 56 28.45 18.01 -43.03
N GLY A 57 29.66 18.11 -43.61
CA GLY A 57 29.96 17.66 -44.98
C GLY A 57 29.46 18.60 -46.07
N VAL A 58 29.16 19.85 -45.71
CA VAL A 58 28.63 20.87 -46.62
C VAL A 58 29.73 21.27 -47.62
N GLY A 59 29.53 20.95 -48.90
CA GLY A 59 30.53 21.16 -49.96
C GLY A 59 31.48 19.98 -50.19
N GLY A 60 31.14 18.77 -49.72
CA GLY A 60 31.79 17.51 -50.13
C GLY A 60 33.10 17.16 -49.41
N LYS A 61 33.55 17.98 -48.45
CA LYS A 61 34.70 17.69 -47.59
C LYS A 61 34.23 17.38 -46.17
N LEU A 62 34.57 16.20 -45.67
CA LEU A 62 34.28 15.76 -44.30
C LEU A 62 35.51 15.97 -43.42
N ALA A 63 35.34 16.59 -42.26
CA ALA A 63 36.38 16.65 -41.24
C ALA A 63 36.65 15.24 -40.70
N GLY A 64 37.92 14.86 -40.56
CA GLY A 64 38.30 13.54 -40.02
C GLY A 64 38.08 13.37 -38.51
N ASN A 65 37.79 14.47 -37.80
CA ASN A 65 37.69 14.53 -36.34
C ASN A 65 36.40 15.23 -35.93
N ALA A 66 35.70 14.70 -34.91
CA ALA A 66 34.49 15.30 -34.36
C ALA A 66 34.78 16.68 -33.79
N LEU A 67 33.95 17.68 -34.08
CA LEU A 67 33.94 18.94 -33.36
C LEU A 67 33.02 18.82 -32.13
N GLY A 68 33.45 19.39 -31.02
CA GLY A 68 32.64 19.54 -29.81
C GLY A 68 32.79 20.95 -29.25
N TYR A 69 31.71 21.48 -28.69
CA TYR A 69 31.67 22.79 -28.03
C TYR A 69 30.47 22.82 -27.09
N LEU A 70 30.42 23.77 -26.17
CA LEU A 70 29.23 24.06 -25.39
C LEU A 70 28.40 25.08 -26.16
N PRO A 71 27.24 24.72 -26.76
CA PRO A 71 26.53 25.66 -27.60
C PRO A 71 25.93 26.78 -26.78
N GLY A 72 26.10 28.03 -27.23
CA GLY A 72 25.67 29.21 -26.50
C GLY A 72 26.57 30.43 -26.73
N GLY A 73 26.06 31.60 -26.34
CA GLY A 73 26.78 32.88 -26.40
C GLY A 73 27.68 33.09 -25.18
N GLU A 74 28.03 34.34 -24.90
CA GLU A 74 28.93 34.67 -23.78
C GLU A 74 28.32 34.32 -22.42
N GLU A 75 27.06 34.68 -22.20
CA GLU A 75 26.40 34.61 -20.88
C GLU A 75 25.22 33.64 -20.82
N ALA A 76 24.69 33.21 -21.97
CA ALA A 76 23.47 32.41 -22.05
C ALA A 76 23.53 31.32 -23.13
N THR A 77 22.71 30.29 -22.94
CA THR A 77 22.53 29.19 -23.89
C THR A 77 21.05 28.85 -24.08
N PRO A 78 20.59 28.61 -25.32
CA PRO A 78 19.25 28.10 -25.58
C PRO A 78 19.18 26.56 -25.55
N VAL A 79 20.28 25.86 -25.25
CA VAL A 79 20.32 24.39 -25.33
C VAL A 79 21.06 23.77 -24.14
N GLY A 80 20.50 22.68 -23.64
CA GLY A 80 21.05 21.89 -22.55
C GLY A 80 21.09 20.41 -22.92
N ALA A 81 21.95 19.64 -22.24
CA ALA A 81 22.00 18.19 -22.38
C ALA A 81 22.26 17.48 -21.06
N ILE A 82 21.60 16.33 -20.86
CA ILE A 82 21.89 15.35 -19.80
C ILE A 82 22.71 14.22 -20.42
N ASP A 83 23.91 13.94 -19.88
CA ASP A 83 24.82 12.89 -20.36
C ASP A 83 24.76 11.65 -19.46
N LEU A 84 24.23 10.57 -20.01
CA LEU A 84 24.13 9.25 -19.39
C LEU A 84 25.28 8.36 -19.88
N ASP A 85 26.27 8.11 -19.03
CA ASP A 85 27.40 7.22 -19.35
C ASP A 85 27.08 5.76 -18.94
N GLY A 86 27.21 4.81 -19.86
CA GLY A 86 26.93 3.40 -19.61
C GLY A 86 27.82 2.75 -18.55
N LYS A 87 28.93 3.39 -18.14
CA LYS A 87 29.72 2.94 -16.98
C LYS A 87 28.94 3.09 -15.67
N ASP A 88 28.06 4.08 -15.58
CA ASP A 88 27.27 4.40 -14.39
C ASP A 88 25.98 3.55 -14.35
N PHE A 89 25.63 2.92 -15.48
CA PHE A 89 24.40 2.15 -15.66
C PHE A 89 24.68 0.79 -16.36
N PRO A 90 25.10 -0.26 -15.60
CA PRO A 90 25.41 -1.56 -16.18
C PRO A 90 24.16 -2.31 -16.69
N GLY A 91 24.34 -3.11 -17.75
CA GLY A 91 23.27 -3.97 -18.30
C GLY A 91 22.15 -3.17 -18.99
N GLU A 92 20.89 -3.46 -18.64
CA GLU A 92 19.71 -2.75 -19.14
C GLU A 92 19.49 -1.38 -18.45
N GLY A 93 20.28 -1.06 -17.41
CA GLY A 93 20.11 0.18 -16.63
C GLY A 93 20.27 1.46 -17.45
N LEU A 94 21.11 1.45 -18.49
CA LEU A 94 21.34 2.64 -19.32
C LEU A 94 20.09 3.01 -20.15
N GLU A 95 19.39 2.01 -20.70
CA GLU A 95 18.15 2.24 -21.43
C GLU A 95 17.01 2.62 -20.49
N ALA A 96 16.97 2.04 -19.28
CA ALA A 96 16.02 2.43 -18.24
C ALA A 96 16.22 3.89 -17.80
N ALA A 97 17.46 4.33 -17.60
CA ALA A 97 17.80 5.72 -17.27
C ALA A 97 17.39 6.69 -18.38
N LYS A 98 17.66 6.34 -19.65
CA LYS A 98 17.18 7.11 -20.81
C LYS A 98 15.66 7.24 -20.77
N ARG A 99 14.95 6.12 -20.58
CA ARG A 99 13.48 6.10 -20.55
C ARG A 99 12.94 6.97 -19.41
N ALA A 100 13.51 6.87 -18.22
CA ALA A 100 13.09 7.63 -17.05
C ALA A 100 13.23 9.16 -17.25
N VAL A 101 14.33 9.61 -17.87
CA VAL A 101 14.51 11.04 -18.17
C VAL A 101 13.50 11.52 -19.22
N LEU A 102 13.26 10.75 -20.29
CA LEU A 102 12.27 11.11 -21.31
C LEU A 102 10.83 11.12 -20.75
N GLU A 103 10.46 10.12 -19.95
CA GLU A 103 9.15 10.05 -19.26
C GLU A 103 8.98 11.21 -18.27
N THR A 104 10.05 11.62 -17.58
CA THR A 104 10.05 12.78 -16.68
C THR A 104 9.83 14.08 -17.44
N CYS A 105 10.56 14.29 -18.54
CA CYS A 105 10.34 15.46 -19.41
C CYS A 105 8.89 15.50 -19.93
N ALA A 106 8.36 14.38 -20.43
CA ALA A 106 6.98 14.28 -20.90
C ALA A 106 5.96 14.59 -19.79
N GLY A 107 6.17 14.08 -18.56
CA GLY A 107 5.32 14.38 -17.40
C GLY A 107 5.37 15.85 -16.95
N LEU A 108 6.45 16.56 -17.27
CA LEU A 108 6.62 18.00 -17.05
C LEU A 108 6.15 18.85 -18.25
N ASN A 109 5.56 18.22 -19.28
CA ASN A 109 5.23 18.85 -20.56
C ASN A 109 6.44 19.53 -21.24
N LEU A 110 7.61 18.90 -21.15
CA LEU A 110 8.84 19.32 -21.81
C LEU A 110 9.22 18.39 -22.95
N ASN A 111 9.64 18.97 -24.06
CA ASN A 111 10.18 18.30 -25.22
C ASN A 111 11.69 18.03 -25.04
N ALA A 112 12.10 16.78 -25.21
CA ALA A 112 13.50 16.34 -25.08
C ALA A 112 13.86 15.31 -26.16
N TYR A 113 15.10 15.35 -26.65
CA TYR A 113 15.54 14.60 -27.83
C TYR A 113 16.81 13.81 -27.49
N ALA A 114 16.74 12.48 -27.61
CA ALA A 114 17.88 11.62 -27.30
C ALA A 114 18.83 11.45 -28.50
N GLU A 115 20.13 11.38 -28.23
CA GLU A 115 21.17 11.03 -29.18
C GLU A 115 22.08 9.99 -28.55
N ARG A 116 22.45 8.97 -29.32
CA ARG A 116 23.46 8.02 -28.86
C ARG A 116 24.84 8.67 -28.87
N SER A 117 25.52 8.69 -27.72
CA SER A 117 26.80 9.37 -27.56
C SER A 117 27.84 8.85 -28.57
N SER A 118 28.81 9.70 -28.87
CA SER A 118 29.93 9.38 -29.79
C SER A 118 30.74 8.11 -29.46
N SER A 119 30.72 7.66 -28.20
CA SER A 119 31.38 6.42 -27.78
C SER A 119 30.57 5.17 -28.14
N GLY A 120 29.28 5.31 -28.42
CA GLY A 120 28.30 4.24 -28.56
C GLY A 120 27.91 3.58 -27.22
N LYS A 121 28.36 4.14 -26.09
CA LYS A 121 28.23 3.55 -24.75
C LYS A 121 27.47 4.45 -23.76
N GLY A 122 26.65 5.37 -24.26
CA GLY A 122 25.92 6.35 -23.44
C GLY A 122 24.92 7.14 -24.28
N TRP A 123 24.09 7.96 -23.65
CA TRP A 123 23.05 8.78 -24.27
C TRP A 123 23.21 10.24 -23.88
N HIS A 124 23.04 11.16 -24.83
CA HIS A 124 22.81 12.57 -24.55
C HIS A 124 21.32 12.87 -24.73
N ILE A 125 20.68 13.50 -23.76
CA ILE A 125 19.27 13.91 -23.85
C ILE A 125 19.24 15.43 -23.90
N TRP A 126 18.88 15.97 -25.07
CA TRP A 126 18.95 17.38 -25.41
C TRP A 126 17.60 18.08 -25.18
N LEU A 127 17.65 19.27 -24.57
CA LEU A 127 16.50 20.16 -24.41
C LEU A 127 16.83 21.52 -25.03
N PHE A 128 15.86 22.10 -25.72
CA PHE A 128 15.97 23.40 -26.37
C PHE A 128 14.99 24.37 -25.73
N ALA A 129 15.44 25.56 -25.38
CA ALA A 129 14.61 26.64 -24.85
C ALA A 129 14.19 27.59 -25.99
N SER A 130 13.02 28.21 -25.86
CA SER A 130 12.51 29.17 -26.85
C SER A 130 13.36 30.44 -26.94
N ASP A 131 13.97 30.86 -25.83
CA ASP A 131 14.98 31.92 -25.76
C ASP A 131 16.20 31.48 -24.92
N PRO A 132 17.40 32.05 -25.16
CA PRO A 132 18.59 31.73 -24.38
C PRO A 132 18.44 32.02 -22.88
N LEU A 133 18.82 31.03 -22.06
CA LEU A 133 18.83 31.11 -20.60
C LEU A 133 20.26 31.29 -20.06
N PRO A 134 20.45 31.99 -18.92
CA PRO A 134 21.75 31.99 -18.26
C PRO A 134 22.23 30.56 -18.00
N TYR A 135 23.52 30.28 -18.21
CA TYR A 135 24.06 28.91 -18.11
C TYR A 135 23.73 28.23 -16.77
N LYS A 136 23.74 28.98 -15.66
CA LYS A 136 23.32 28.47 -14.35
C LYS A 136 21.88 27.97 -14.35
N VAL A 137 20.95 28.75 -14.93
CA VAL A 137 19.51 28.43 -14.94
C VAL A 137 19.27 27.17 -15.76
N MET A 138 19.86 27.08 -16.96
CA MET A 138 19.78 25.87 -17.78
C MET A 138 20.32 24.65 -17.02
N ARG A 139 21.49 24.75 -16.39
CA ARG A 139 22.07 23.65 -15.60
C ARG A 139 21.16 23.20 -14.46
N ASP A 140 20.64 24.15 -13.69
CA ASP A 140 19.85 23.85 -12.50
C ASP A 140 18.50 23.21 -12.91
N ALA A 141 17.89 23.65 -14.02
CA ALA A 141 16.73 22.97 -14.62
C ALA A 141 17.04 21.51 -15.02
N LEU A 142 18.17 21.25 -15.69
CA LEU A 142 18.58 19.89 -16.07
C LEU A 142 18.83 18.99 -14.86
N ARG A 143 19.41 19.52 -13.78
CA ARG A 143 19.59 18.79 -12.51
C ARG A 143 18.26 18.46 -11.84
N SER A 144 17.32 19.41 -11.89
CA SER A 144 15.95 19.26 -11.43
C SER A 144 15.25 18.09 -12.15
N ILE A 145 15.44 17.98 -13.47
CA ILE A 145 14.93 16.87 -14.31
C ILE A 145 15.65 15.56 -13.98
N ALA A 146 16.98 15.54 -14.01
CA ALA A 146 17.79 14.34 -13.75
C ALA A 146 17.48 13.72 -12.39
N ARG A 147 17.26 14.55 -11.38
CA ARG A 147 16.84 14.09 -10.06
C ARG A 147 15.44 13.49 -10.04
N ARG A 148 14.45 14.14 -10.67
CA ARG A 148 13.08 13.59 -10.77
C ARG A 148 13.05 12.25 -11.49
N ALA A 149 13.96 12.06 -12.43
CA ALA A 149 14.20 10.81 -13.14
C ALA A 149 15.04 9.79 -12.34
N ASP A 150 15.35 10.04 -11.07
CA ASP A 150 16.18 9.21 -10.18
C ASP A 150 17.61 8.92 -10.72
N VAL A 151 18.17 9.88 -11.45
CA VAL A 151 19.55 9.85 -11.98
C VAL A 151 20.35 11.10 -11.58
N PRO A 152 20.42 11.50 -10.29
CA PRO A 152 20.95 12.80 -9.87
C PRO A 152 22.47 12.98 -10.07
N SER A 153 23.22 11.91 -10.29
CA SER A 153 24.69 11.92 -10.40
C SER A 153 25.23 12.05 -11.83
N VAL A 154 24.35 12.29 -12.81
CA VAL A 154 24.73 12.39 -14.23
C VAL A 154 25.32 13.75 -14.57
N GLU A 155 26.21 13.79 -15.57
CA GLU A 155 26.75 15.06 -16.04
C GLU A 155 25.69 15.85 -16.81
N THR A 156 25.61 17.16 -16.57
CA THR A 156 24.74 18.08 -17.31
C THR A 156 25.58 19.09 -18.06
N TYR A 157 25.17 19.46 -19.26
CA TYR A 157 25.79 20.50 -20.08
C TYR A 157 24.78 21.62 -20.26
N PRO A 158 25.04 22.84 -19.75
CA PRO A 158 26.29 23.29 -19.14
C PRO A 158 26.56 22.70 -17.74
N MET A 159 27.83 22.44 -17.42
CA MET A 159 28.27 22.10 -16.05
C MET A 159 28.55 23.35 -15.20
N GLY A 160 28.99 24.43 -15.86
CA GLY A 160 29.39 25.69 -15.25
C GLY A 160 28.31 26.76 -15.35
N THR A 161 28.69 27.99 -15.02
CA THR A 161 27.82 29.17 -15.06
C THR A 161 28.14 30.12 -16.23
N ASP A 162 29.04 29.73 -17.12
CA ASP A 162 29.45 30.50 -18.30
C ASP A 162 29.77 29.62 -19.51
N GLY A 163 29.99 30.27 -20.66
CA GLY A 163 30.35 29.60 -21.91
C GLY A 163 31.75 29.01 -21.95
N LYS A 164 32.59 29.20 -20.91
CA LYS A 164 33.94 28.63 -20.80
C LYS A 164 33.93 27.23 -20.19
N GLY A 165 32.75 26.70 -19.86
CA GLY A 165 32.56 25.35 -19.32
C GLY A 165 33.06 24.22 -20.23
N ARG A 166 32.94 22.97 -19.74
CA ARG A 166 33.28 21.79 -20.54
C ARG A 166 32.40 21.69 -21.78
N TRP A 167 33.00 21.27 -22.89
CA TRP A 167 32.30 21.08 -24.15
C TRP A 167 31.73 19.67 -24.29
N ILE A 168 30.65 19.56 -25.07
CA ILE A 168 30.02 18.30 -25.45
C ILE A 168 30.18 18.08 -26.97
N ILE A 169 30.19 16.83 -27.42
CA ILE A 169 30.16 16.54 -28.86
C ILE A 169 28.72 16.75 -29.33
N THR A 170 28.53 17.71 -30.24
CA THR A 170 27.25 18.03 -30.86
C THR A 170 26.70 16.86 -31.70
N PRO A 171 25.37 16.77 -31.89
CA PRO A 171 24.70 15.53 -32.29
C PRO A 171 24.75 15.25 -33.80
N TYR A 172 25.93 15.26 -34.40
CA TYR A 172 26.15 14.83 -35.80
C TYR A 172 27.26 13.78 -35.92
N TYR A 173 27.94 13.42 -34.83
CA TYR A 173 29.12 12.57 -34.91
C TYR A 173 28.81 11.14 -35.36
N ALA A 174 27.66 10.58 -34.97
CA ALA A 174 27.25 9.28 -35.46
C ALA A 174 26.96 9.29 -36.99
N ALA A 175 26.58 10.44 -37.57
CA ALA A 175 26.39 10.60 -39.02
C ALA A 175 27.70 10.47 -39.79
N LEU A 176 28.80 10.93 -39.20
CA LEU A 176 30.15 10.84 -39.76
C LEU A 176 30.68 9.40 -39.83
N LYS A 177 30.09 8.46 -39.09
CA LYS A 177 30.58 7.07 -38.95
C LYS A 177 29.82 6.03 -39.76
N LYS A 178 28.72 6.40 -40.42
CA LYS A 178 27.98 5.48 -41.29
C LYS A 178 28.65 5.39 -42.65
N ASP A 179 28.47 4.26 -43.33
CA ASP A 179 28.96 4.05 -44.69
C ASP A 179 27.77 3.74 -45.62
N PRO A 180 27.43 4.63 -46.58
CA PRO A 180 28.00 5.98 -46.75
C PRO A 180 27.58 6.95 -45.62
N PRO A 181 28.37 7.99 -45.32
CA PRO A 181 28.04 8.95 -44.27
C PRO A 181 26.76 9.73 -44.62
N TYR A 182 25.89 9.94 -43.63
CA TYR A 182 24.68 10.74 -43.78
C TYR A 182 25.04 12.23 -43.68
N LEU A 183 25.51 12.80 -44.79
CA LEU A 183 25.83 14.23 -44.85
C LEU A 183 24.58 15.06 -44.55
N GLY A 184 24.73 16.12 -43.75
CA GLY A 184 23.62 17.03 -43.45
C GLY A 184 22.52 16.51 -42.52
N ARG A 185 22.79 15.50 -41.68
CA ARG A 185 21.83 15.01 -40.66
C ARG A 185 22.37 15.14 -39.24
N THR A 186 21.45 15.39 -38.30
CA THR A 186 21.67 15.19 -36.86
C THR A 186 21.28 13.77 -36.47
N TYR A 187 21.83 13.25 -35.38
CA TYR A 187 21.52 11.93 -34.80
C TYR A 187 20.63 12.02 -33.56
N LEU A 188 19.91 13.14 -33.43
CA LEU A 188 18.75 13.21 -32.57
C LEU A 188 17.72 12.22 -33.10
N GLU A 189 17.20 11.38 -32.22
CA GLU A 189 16.16 10.41 -32.53
C GLU A 189 14.81 11.12 -32.67
N GLY A 190 14.20 11.04 -33.86
CA GLY A 190 12.77 11.36 -34.05
C GLY A 190 11.86 10.29 -33.44
N GLU A 191 10.54 10.48 -33.52
CA GLU A 191 9.55 9.51 -33.00
C GLU A 191 9.72 8.08 -33.54
N ASP A 192 10.27 7.94 -34.75
CA ASP A 192 10.54 6.68 -35.44
C ASP A 192 11.97 6.14 -35.21
N GLY A 193 12.76 6.81 -34.35
CA GLY A 193 14.16 6.50 -34.07
C GLY A 193 15.12 6.82 -35.23
N GLN A 194 14.66 7.55 -36.26
CA GLN A 194 15.51 7.94 -37.38
C GLN A 194 16.25 9.27 -37.12
N PRO A 195 17.44 9.47 -37.73
CA PRO A 195 18.19 10.72 -37.62
C PRO A 195 17.49 11.89 -38.33
N ILE A 196 17.29 13.02 -37.63
CA ILE A 196 16.63 14.24 -38.14
C ILE A 196 17.55 15.02 -39.11
N PRO A 197 17.10 15.34 -40.35
CA PRO A 197 17.84 16.21 -41.29
C PRO A 197 18.09 17.62 -40.73
N VAL A 198 19.29 18.18 -40.99
CA VAL A 198 19.69 19.48 -40.41
C VAL A 198 18.83 20.63 -40.93
N ASP A 199 18.43 20.58 -42.19
CA ASP A 199 17.54 21.54 -42.84
C ASP A 199 16.09 21.48 -42.33
N GLU A 200 15.69 20.34 -41.77
CA GLU A 200 14.34 20.10 -41.22
C GLU A 200 14.29 20.26 -39.69
N LEU A 201 15.36 20.68 -39.00
CA LEU A 201 15.36 20.75 -37.53
C LEU A 201 14.19 21.56 -36.95
N HIS A 202 13.74 22.59 -37.67
CA HIS A 202 12.60 23.42 -37.27
C HIS A 202 11.24 22.70 -37.33
N ASP A 203 11.13 21.65 -38.14
CA ASP A 203 9.91 20.84 -38.25
C ASP A 203 9.84 19.76 -37.18
N TRP A 204 11.00 19.35 -36.63
CA TRP A 204 11.12 18.22 -35.70
C TRP A 204 11.41 18.64 -34.25
N ILE A 205 12.06 19.78 -34.03
CA ILE A 205 12.42 20.27 -32.70
C ILE A 205 11.45 21.35 -32.27
N GLU A 206 10.64 21.01 -31.28
CA GLU A 206 9.81 21.96 -30.56
C GLU A 206 10.57 22.48 -29.34
N GLN A 207 10.72 23.80 -29.25
CA GLN A 207 11.42 24.46 -28.16
C GLN A 207 10.53 24.58 -26.92
N ASN A 208 11.10 24.36 -25.76
CA ASN A 208 10.45 24.49 -24.47
C ASN A 208 10.28 25.96 -24.07
N PRO A 209 9.14 26.36 -23.49
CA PRO A 209 8.98 27.70 -22.93
C PRO A 209 10.05 27.99 -21.87
N VAL A 210 10.71 29.14 -21.98
CA VAL A 210 11.73 29.57 -21.01
C VAL A 210 11.23 29.55 -19.57
N GLN A 211 9.98 29.96 -19.35
CA GLN A 211 9.37 30.00 -18.03
C GLN A 211 9.32 28.60 -17.37
N ALA A 212 9.00 27.55 -18.11
CA ALA A 212 8.94 26.19 -17.56
C ALA A 212 10.32 25.70 -17.07
N LEU A 213 11.38 26.05 -17.79
CA LEU A 213 12.76 25.73 -17.38
C LEU A 213 13.24 26.61 -16.21
N GLN A 214 12.80 27.87 -16.14
CA GLN A 214 13.08 28.76 -15.01
C GLN A 214 12.42 28.25 -13.72
N GLU A 215 11.15 27.84 -13.78
CA GLU A 215 10.44 27.28 -12.63
C GLU A 215 11.17 26.04 -12.07
N LEU A 216 11.62 25.13 -12.94
CA LEU A 216 12.42 23.97 -12.52
C LEU A 216 13.76 24.35 -11.89
N ALA A 217 14.41 25.41 -12.38
CA ALA A 217 15.65 25.93 -11.82
C ALA A 217 15.43 26.65 -10.48
N GLU A 218 14.31 27.35 -10.33
CA GLU A 218 13.91 28.02 -9.08
C GLU A 218 13.59 27.00 -7.98
N GLU A 219 12.93 25.90 -8.31
CA GLU A 219 12.70 24.79 -7.38
C GLU A 219 14.01 24.13 -6.93
N GLU A 220 14.94 23.95 -7.87
CA GLU A 220 16.27 23.42 -7.60
C GLU A 220 17.05 24.35 -6.65
N GLU A 221 16.93 25.66 -6.86
CA GLU A 221 17.55 26.69 -6.03
C GLU A 221 16.85 26.85 -4.67
N ALA A 222 15.52 26.79 -4.62
CA ALA A 222 14.72 26.87 -3.40
C ALA A 222 14.98 25.67 -2.48
N ARG A 223 15.17 24.48 -3.06
CA ARG A 223 15.62 23.31 -2.32
C ARG A 223 17.05 23.49 -1.78
N ALA A 224 17.93 24.16 -2.52
CA ALA A 224 19.29 24.46 -2.07
C ALA A 224 19.34 25.56 -0.99
N ARG A 225 18.23 26.25 -0.69
CA ARG A 225 18.12 27.23 0.39
C ARG A 225 17.53 26.58 1.66
N PRO A 226 18.23 26.61 2.81
CA PRO A 226 17.63 26.22 4.08
C PRO A 226 16.56 27.23 4.51
N ALA A 227 15.48 26.74 5.14
CA ALA A 227 14.40 27.56 5.68
C ALA A 227 14.93 28.61 6.68
N SER A 228 14.49 29.85 6.51
CA SER A 228 14.91 31.01 7.29
C SER A 228 14.52 30.89 8.78
N ALA A 229 15.52 30.83 9.65
CA ALA A 229 15.39 31.20 11.06
C ALA A 229 15.99 32.61 11.23
N GLU A 230 15.15 33.55 11.65
CA GLU A 230 15.55 34.87 12.13
C GLU A 230 16.43 34.71 13.38
N GLY A 231 17.70 35.07 13.27
CA GLY A 231 18.63 35.10 14.40
C GLY A 231 20.02 35.49 13.94
N SER A 232 20.47 36.69 14.33
CA SER A 232 21.84 37.20 14.35
C SER A 232 22.86 36.57 13.39
N LYS A 233 23.37 37.36 12.43
CA LYS A 233 24.55 37.05 11.60
C LYS A 233 25.63 36.30 12.38
N VAL A 234 25.66 34.99 12.20
CA VAL A 234 26.85 34.15 12.34
C VAL A 234 26.84 33.29 11.09
N THR A 235 27.75 33.61 10.16
CA THR A 235 28.04 32.79 9.00
C THR A 235 28.36 31.38 9.50
N PRO A 236 27.64 30.31 9.08
CA PRO A 236 28.04 28.97 9.46
C PRO A 236 29.42 28.68 8.85
N PRO A 237 30.35 28.03 9.58
CA PRO A 237 31.69 27.77 9.07
C PRO A 237 31.59 26.80 7.89
N VAL A 238 32.38 27.07 6.84
CA VAL A 238 32.67 26.11 5.78
C VAL A 238 33.14 24.81 6.47
N GLU A 239 32.44 23.69 6.30
CA GLU A 239 32.91 22.41 6.83
C GLU A 239 34.30 22.12 6.26
N SER A 240 35.30 22.04 7.14
CA SER A 240 36.69 21.80 6.76
C SER A 240 36.85 20.37 6.26
N GLU A 241 37.52 20.19 5.12
CA GLU A 241 37.78 18.87 4.53
C GLU A 241 38.74 18.01 5.39
N PHE A 242 39.60 18.69 6.14
CA PHE A 242 40.52 18.10 7.10
C PHE A 242 40.29 18.70 8.49
N LEU A 243 40.75 18.03 9.52
CA LEU A 243 40.81 18.61 10.86
C LEU A 243 41.96 19.63 10.95
N PRO A 244 41.88 20.68 11.79
CA PRO A 244 42.93 21.69 11.93
C PRO A 244 44.34 21.13 12.23
N GLU A 245 44.42 19.98 12.89
CA GLU A 245 45.66 19.22 13.20
C GLU A 245 46.38 18.73 11.93
N ALA A 246 45.72 18.74 10.77
CA ALA A 246 46.37 18.46 9.48
C ALA A 246 47.50 19.46 9.18
N VAL A 247 47.42 20.69 9.70
CA VAL A 247 48.48 21.69 9.53
C VAL A 247 49.78 21.28 10.21
N ASP A 248 49.73 20.59 11.34
CA ASP A 248 50.94 20.11 12.02
C ASP A 248 51.67 19.05 11.18
N VAL A 249 50.91 18.16 10.54
CA VAL A 249 51.44 17.15 9.61
C VAL A 249 52.06 17.81 8.39
N LEU A 250 51.42 18.85 7.86
CA LEU A 250 51.92 19.61 6.70
C LEU A 250 53.19 20.41 7.03
N LEU A 251 53.25 21.07 8.18
CA LEU A 251 54.44 21.80 8.62
C LEU A 251 55.63 20.86 8.90
N ALA A 252 55.38 19.67 9.46
CA ALA A 252 56.43 18.66 9.61
C ALA A 252 57.04 18.27 8.25
N ALA A 253 56.21 18.13 7.21
CA ALA A 253 56.70 17.86 5.85
C ALA A 253 57.45 19.06 5.25
N ALA A 254 56.97 20.29 5.45
CA ALA A 254 57.62 21.51 4.98
C ALA A 254 59.01 21.73 5.59
N ARG A 255 59.19 21.38 6.88
CA ARG A 255 60.49 21.43 7.58
C ARG A 255 61.47 20.34 7.15
N ALA A 256 61.00 19.27 6.51
CA ALA A 256 61.82 18.11 6.16
C ALA A 256 62.34 18.10 4.71
N HIS A 257 61.72 18.88 3.81
CA HIS A 257 62.06 18.87 2.38
C HIS A 257 61.90 20.25 1.74
N ALA A 258 62.83 20.62 0.86
CA ALA A 258 62.76 21.84 0.05
C ALA A 258 62.17 21.49 -1.33
N PRO A 259 61.19 22.27 -1.84
CA PRO A 259 60.58 22.01 -3.13
C PRO A 259 61.46 22.49 -4.30
N ASP A 260 61.35 21.82 -5.44
CA ASP A 260 61.95 22.29 -6.71
C ASP A 260 61.31 23.63 -7.19
N THR A 261 60.02 23.84 -6.89
CA THR A 261 59.28 25.06 -7.23
C THR A 261 58.58 25.61 -5.99
N ARG A 262 59.14 26.68 -5.40
CA ARG A 262 58.70 27.24 -4.12
C ARG A 262 57.28 27.81 -4.15
N HIS A 263 56.92 28.57 -5.19
CA HIS A 263 55.60 29.21 -5.28
C HIS A 263 54.46 28.18 -5.37
N ASP A 264 54.69 27.11 -6.12
CA ASP A 264 53.69 26.08 -6.36
C ASP A 264 53.48 25.19 -5.15
N ALA A 265 54.57 24.85 -4.44
CA ALA A 265 54.51 24.17 -3.15
C ALA A 265 53.83 25.05 -2.09
N LEU A 266 54.19 26.33 -2.02
CA LEU A 266 53.60 27.32 -1.12
C LEU A 266 52.08 27.41 -1.31
N ALA A 267 51.62 27.54 -2.56
CA ALA A 267 50.19 27.56 -2.89
C ALA A 267 49.48 26.26 -2.46
N ALA A 268 50.09 25.09 -2.69
CA ALA A 268 49.50 23.81 -2.31
C ALA A 268 49.38 23.63 -0.79
N PHE A 269 50.38 24.07 -0.04
CA PHE A 269 50.40 24.02 1.42
C PHE A 269 49.36 24.96 2.04
N LEU A 270 49.27 26.20 1.57
CA LEU A 270 48.26 27.17 2.02
C LEU A 270 46.83 26.73 1.64
N ASN A 271 46.64 26.14 0.45
CA ASN A 271 45.34 25.61 0.02
C ASN A 271 44.85 24.46 0.92
N LEU A 272 45.73 23.52 1.27
CA LEU A 272 45.40 22.42 2.18
C LEU A 272 45.12 22.92 3.60
N ALA A 273 45.85 23.92 4.08
CA ALA A 273 45.61 24.54 5.38
C ALA A 273 44.28 25.30 5.46
N GLN A 274 43.90 26.01 4.39
CA GLN A 274 42.58 26.64 4.27
C GLN A 274 41.46 25.60 4.29
N ARG A 275 41.65 24.47 3.60
CA ARG A 275 40.70 23.33 3.61
C ARG A 275 40.66 22.61 4.96
N ALA A 276 41.72 22.69 5.77
CA ALA A 276 41.77 22.22 7.15
C ALA A 276 41.18 23.22 8.16
N GLY A 277 40.78 24.41 7.72
CA GLY A 277 40.27 25.48 8.61
C GLY A 277 41.34 26.14 9.47
N ASN A 278 42.63 26.03 9.12
CA ASN A 278 43.75 26.58 9.89
C ASN A 278 44.83 27.21 8.97
N LEU A 279 44.42 28.12 8.09
CA LEU A 279 45.34 28.86 7.21
C LEU A 279 46.35 29.69 8.01
N ALA A 280 45.91 30.37 9.07
CA ALA A 280 46.76 31.21 9.90
C ALA A 280 47.92 30.43 10.55
N GLY A 281 47.66 29.22 11.07
CA GLY A 281 48.71 28.37 11.62
C GLY A 281 49.75 27.95 10.59
N MET A 282 49.32 27.72 9.34
CA MET A 282 50.22 27.39 8.25
C MET A 282 51.08 28.58 7.81
N VAL A 283 50.48 29.78 7.73
CA VAL A 283 51.20 31.03 7.42
C VAL A 283 52.32 31.28 8.41
N GLU A 284 52.03 31.19 9.71
CA GLU A 284 53.04 31.41 10.75
C GLU A 284 54.12 30.31 10.73
N GLY A 285 53.73 29.05 10.54
CA GLY A 285 54.70 27.95 10.49
C GLY A 285 55.65 28.00 9.28
N LEU A 286 55.18 28.49 8.13
CA LEU A 286 56.03 28.65 6.93
C LEU A 286 57.01 29.83 7.02
N LYS A 287 56.76 30.80 7.91
CA LYS A 287 57.65 31.93 8.20
C LYS A 287 58.76 31.57 9.20
N GLU A 288 58.70 30.40 9.84
CA GLU A 288 59.69 30.01 10.83
C GLU A 288 61.10 29.90 10.23
N PRO A 289 62.17 30.20 11.02
CA PRO A 289 63.54 30.14 10.54
C PRO A 289 63.92 28.79 9.92
N GLU A 290 63.42 27.68 10.47
CA GLU A 290 63.72 26.32 9.96
C GLU A 290 63.23 26.09 8.53
N VAL A 291 62.03 26.60 8.21
CA VAL A 291 61.47 26.51 6.85
C VAL A 291 62.17 27.49 5.93
N PHE A 292 62.40 28.73 6.40
CA PHE A 292 63.11 29.76 5.63
C PHE A 292 64.53 29.33 5.26
N ASP A 293 65.33 28.86 6.22
CA ASP A 293 66.72 28.46 6.01
C ASP A 293 66.81 27.28 5.02
N LEU A 294 65.81 26.39 5.01
CA LEU A 294 65.74 25.25 4.12
C LEU A 294 65.26 25.63 2.71
N TRP A 295 64.16 26.38 2.60
CA TRP A 295 63.54 26.71 1.32
C TRP A 295 64.27 27.85 0.61
N CYS A 296 64.86 28.79 1.35
CA CYS A 296 65.59 29.96 0.83
C CYS A 296 67.12 29.86 1.01
N ALA A 297 67.67 28.64 1.07
CA ALA A 297 69.11 28.39 1.23
C ALA A 297 69.98 29.02 0.12
N ASP A 298 69.39 29.35 -1.03
CA ASP A 298 70.04 30.02 -2.16
C ASP A 298 70.27 31.53 -1.95
N SER A 299 69.89 32.08 -0.79
CA SER A 299 69.95 33.52 -0.48
C SER A 299 69.18 34.40 -1.48
N SER A 300 68.19 33.82 -2.17
CA SER A 300 67.37 34.54 -3.15
C SER A 300 66.39 35.54 -2.52
N ARG A 301 66.15 35.44 -1.21
CA ARG A 301 65.21 36.25 -0.43
C ARG A 301 65.79 36.55 0.95
N THR A 302 65.47 37.72 1.49
CA THR A 302 65.57 37.99 2.92
C THR A 302 64.37 37.41 3.67
N ALA A 303 64.50 37.19 4.99
CA ALA A 303 63.40 36.69 5.81
C ALA A 303 62.15 37.59 5.76
N GLN A 304 62.35 38.90 5.61
CA GLN A 304 61.26 39.86 5.45
C GLN A 304 60.54 39.69 4.11
N GLU A 305 61.28 39.58 3.00
CA GLU A 305 60.68 39.37 1.67
C GLU A 305 59.97 38.02 1.57
N TRP A 306 60.45 36.98 2.28
CA TRP A 306 59.78 35.68 2.37
C TRP A 306 58.45 35.76 3.12
N ALA A 307 58.43 36.46 4.26
CA ALA A 307 57.20 36.65 5.03
C ALA A 307 56.14 37.44 4.24
N GLU A 308 56.54 38.53 3.59
CA GLU A 308 55.64 39.34 2.74
C GLU A 308 55.13 38.57 1.52
N GLU A 309 55.88 37.58 1.05
CA GLU A 309 55.46 36.70 -0.04
C GLU A 309 54.41 35.68 0.43
N ILE A 310 54.63 35.02 1.58
CA ILE A 310 53.67 34.09 2.18
C ILE A 310 52.33 34.79 2.43
N ASP A 311 52.35 35.99 3.01
CA ASP A 311 51.14 36.76 3.32
C ASP A 311 50.32 37.05 2.05
N ARG A 312 50.98 37.48 0.97
CA ARG A 312 50.33 37.72 -0.32
C ARG A 312 49.70 36.46 -0.90
N TRP A 313 50.35 35.31 -0.77
CA TRP A 313 49.80 34.03 -1.24
C TRP A 313 48.65 33.55 -0.36
N ALA A 314 48.69 33.79 0.95
CA ALA A 314 47.61 33.46 1.86
C ALA A 314 46.35 34.29 1.56
N GLU A 315 46.50 35.60 1.32
CA GLU A 315 45.41 36.48 0.87
C GLU A 315 44.77 35.96 -0.43
N ASN A 316 45.57 35.56 -1.42
CA ASN A 316 45.06 35.00 -2.68
C ASN A 316 44.29 33.68 -2.49
N VAL A 317 44.69 32.85 -1.52
CA VAL A 317 44.00 31.58 -1.19
C VAL A 317 42.70 31.85 -0.44
N GLU A 318 42.65 32.87 0.40
CA GLU A 318 41.47 33.30 1.16
C GLU A 318 40.40 33.94 0.25
N ASP A 319 40.82 34.69 -0.77
CA ASP A 319 39.96 35.35 -1.76
C ASP A 319 39.36 34.39 -2.83
N GLY A 320 39.77 33.12 -2.83
CA GLY A 320 39.07 32.05 -3.55
C GLY A 320 39.42 31.88 -5.03
N ASP A 321 40.63 32.24 -5.47
CA ASP A 321 41.09 32.02 -6.85
C ASP A 321 41.12 30.50 -7.21
N PRO A 322 40.35 30.04 -8.21
CA PRO A 322 40.31 28.63 -8.60
C PRO A 322 41.54 28.12 -9.37
N GLU A 323 42.40 28.99 -9.90
CA GLU A 323 43.42 28.58 -10.89
C GLU A 323 44.66 27.89 -10.32
N ASN A 324 44.79 27.73 -8.99
CA ASN A 324 45.90 26.97 -8.38
C ASN A 324 45.48 26.08 -7.20
N ARG A 325 44.39 25.32 -7.34
CA ARG A 325 43.98 24.28 -6.37
C ARG A 325 44.89 23.05 -6.42
N ARG A 326 46.18 23.25 -6.20
CA ARG A 326 47.14 22.17 -5.93
C ARG A 326 46.90 21.69 -4.50
N GLY A 327 47.10 20.40 -4.27
CA GLY A 327 46.83 19.79 -2.97
C GLY A 327 47.75 18.61 -2.73
N LEU A 328 47.30 17.65 -1.93
CA LEU A 328 48.13 16.53 -1.49
C LEU A 328 48.80 15.74 -2.64
N PRO A 329 48.16 15.48 -3.80
CA PRO A 329 48.81 14.81 -4.92
C PRO A 329 50.02 15.58 -5.48
N TYR A 330 49.92 16.90 -5.60
CA TYR A 330 51.00 17.73 -6.11
C TYR A 330 52.21 17.72 -5.15
N LEU A 331 51.97 17.83 -3.83
CA LEU A 331 53.06 17.78 -2.86
C LEU A 331 53.77 16.41 -2.87
N LYS A 332 53.02 15.31 -3.04
CA LYS A 332 53.60 13.97 -3.19
C LYS A 332 54.43 13.85 -4.48
N GLU A 333 53.97 14.40 -5.59
CA GLU A 333 54.73 14.47 -6.85
C GLU A 333 55.98 15.35 -6.74
N ALA A 334 55.92 16.42 -5.95
CA ALA A 334 57.03 17.32 -5.64
C ALA A 334 58.01 16.77 -4.57
N GLY A 335 57.91 15.49 -4.22
CA GLY A 335 58.88 14.81 -3.34
C GLY A 335 58.59 14.87 -1.84
N PHE A 336 57.48 15.50 -1.40
CA PHE A 336 57.13 15.54 0.01
C PHE A 336 56.55 14.21 0.49
N SER A 337 57.10 13.69 1.60
CA SER A 337 56.54 12.53 2.29
C SER A 337 55.48 12.98 3.29
N ILE A 338 54.20 12.92 2.87
CA ILE A 338 53.06 13.35 3.68
C ILE A 338 52.13 12.15 3.93
N PRO A 339 51.90 11.75 5.20
CA PRO A 339 50.94 10.71 5.55
C PRO A 339 49.50 11.18 5.30
N ASP A 340 48.50 10.33 5.52
CA ASP A 340 47.11 10.72 5.35
C ASP A 340 46.72 11.81 6.35
N LEU A 341 46.15 12.90 5.82
CA LEU A 341 45.72 14.02 6.65
C LEU A 341 44.46 13.66 7.46
N PRO A 342 44.38 14.05 8.74
CA PRO A 342 43.24 13.76 9.59
C PRO A 342 41.97 14.41 9.04
N LYS A 343 40.87 13.64 8.97
CA LYS A 343 39.56 14.09 8.44
C LYS A 343 38.50 14.10 9.53
N PRO A 344 37.47 14.97 9.44
CA PRO A 344 36.33 14.89 10.33
C PRO A 344 35.66 13.51 10.21
N LYS A 345 35.41 12.82 11.33
CA LYS A 345 34.55 11.64 11.33
C LYS A 345 33.11 12.11 11.13
N GLN A 346 32.48 11.77 10.01
CA GLN A 346 31.03 11.88 9.90
C GLN A 346 30.41 10.87 10.87
N GLY A 347 29.78 11.35 11.94
CA GLY A 347 28.90 10.50 12.73
C GLY A 347 27.70 10.14 11.86
N SER A 348 27.53 8.85 11.57
CA SER A 348 26.31 8.39 10.90
C SER A 348 25.10 8.58 11.82
N GLU A 349 23.96 8.99 11.26
CA GLU A 349 22.69 8.94 11.96
C GLU A 349 22.17 7.50 12.17
N TYR A 350 22.80 6.52 11.51
CA TYR A 350 22.44 5.11 11.59
C TYR A 350 23.33 4.40 12.63
N PRO A 351 22.76 3.50 13.45
CA PRO A 351 23.57 2.64 14.30
C PRO A 351 24.47 1.75 13.44
N GLU A 352 25.75 1.63 13.81
CA GLU A 352 26.69 0.70 13.16
C GLU A 352 26.48 -0.72 13.68
N ILE A 353 26.41 -1.71 12.78
CA ILE A 353 26.29 -3.13 13.09
C ILE A 353 27.49 -3.88 12.52
N VAL A 354 28.30 -4.51 13.38
CA VAL A 354 29.55 -5.18 12.98
C VAL A 354 29.29 -6.65 12.62
N VAL A 355 29.47 -7.02 11.36
CA VAL A 355 28.96 -8.31 10.85
C VAL A 355 29.94 -9.49 10.95
N ASN A 356 31.24 -9.24 11.11
CA ASN A 356 32.26 -10.29 10.98
C ASN A 356 32.94 -10.71 12.28
N THR A 357 32.69 -10.00 13.38
CA THR A 357 33.21 -10.34 14.72
C THR A 357 32.12 -10.83 15.68
N GLN A 358 30.86 -10.72 15.28
CA GLN A 358 29.68 -11.14 16.08
C GLN A 358 29.04 -12.44 15.56
N ARG A 359 28.18 -13.07 16.38
CA ARG A 359 27.34 -14.20 15.93
C ARG A 359 26.08 -13.66 15.25
N LEU A 360 25.50 -14.46 14.34
CA LEU A 360 24.26 -14.10 13.62
C LEU A 360 23.12 -13.66 14.55
N ARG A 361 22.97 -14.31 15.71
CA ARG A 361 21.92 -13.95 16.68
C ARG A 361 22.07 -12.53 17.25
N ASP A 362 23.32 -12.10 17.46
CA ASP A 362 23.63 -10.80 18.06
C ASP A 362 23.41 -9.72 16.98
N ILE A 363 23.90 -9.97 15.76
CA ILE A 363 23.64 -9.15 14.57
C ILE A 363 22.14 -8.99 14.32
N ALA A 364 21.37 -10.08 14.47
CA ALA A 364 19.93 -10.07 14.26
C ALA A 364 19.17 -9.29 15.34
N GLU A 365 19.61 -9.37 16.59
CA GLU A 365 19.06 -8.57 17.69
C GLU A 365 19.32 -7.07 17.49
N GLU A 366 20.57 -6.68 17.20
CA GLU A 366 20.94 -5.30 16.88
C GLU A 366 20.15 -4.76 15.67
N SER A 367 19.98 -5.58 14.63
CA SER A 367 19.21 -5.23 13.44
C SER A 367 17.73 -5.01 13.75
N VAL A 368 17.14 -5.83 14.61
CA VAL A 368 15.74 -5.66 15.05
C VAL A 368 15.58 -4.39 15.87
N ILE A 369 16.52 -4.09 16.77
CA ILE A 369 16.55 -2.84 17.53
C ILE A 369 16.60 -1.64 16.58
N ALA A 370 17.49 -1.67 15.59
CA ALA A 370 17.61 -0.61 14.59
C ALA A 370 16.32 -0.41 13.78
N LEU A 371 15.68 -1.51 13.35
CA LEU A 371 14.39 -1.46 12.66
C LEU A 371 13.29 -0.84 13.52
N LEU A 372 13.19 -1.23 14.80
CA LEU A 372 12.19 -0.72 15.74
C LEU A 372 12.41 0.76 16.07
N ALA A 373 13.66 1.18 16.24
CA ALA A 373 14.01 2.58 16.48
C ALA A 373 13.55 3.50 15.34
N ARG A 374 13.44 2.98 14.11
CA ARG A 374 12.91 3.69 12.93
C ARG A 374 11.47 3.33 12.59
N ASN A 375 10.75 2.72 13.53
CA ASN A 375 9.34 2.35 13.39
C ASN A 375 8.42 3.26 14.23
N ASP A 376 8.76 4.55 14.30
CA ASP A 376 7.97 5.60 14.94
C ASP A 376 7.76 6.79 13.98
N PRO A 377 6.52 7.05 13.48
CA PRO A 377 5.31 6.29 13.76
C PRO A 377 5.36 4.85 13.18
N PRO A 378 4.59 3.90 13.75
CA PRO A 378 4.57 2.52 13.27
C PRO A 378 4.21 2.40 11.77
N ARG A 379 5.16 1.86 10.99
CA ARG A 379 5.05 1.57 9.56
C ARG A 379 5.27 0.09 9.23
N LEU A 380 6.02 -0.62 10.08
CA LEU A 380 6.33 -2.04 10.03
C LEU A 380 5.45 -2.79 11.03
N PHE A 381 4.84 -3.89 10.58
CA PHE A 381 3.87 -4.65 11.37
C PHE A 381 4.06 -6.15 11.17
N SER A 382 3.74 -6.90 12.22
CA SER A 382 3.50 -8.34 12.15
C SER A 382 2.01 -8.60 11.92
N ARG A 383 1.69 -9.42 10.92
CA ARG A 383 0.32 -9.81 10.58
C ARG A 383 0.30 -11.24 10.07
N ALA A 384 -0.50 -12.09 10.71
CA ALA A 384 -0.67 -13.49 10.30
C ALA A 384 0.64 -14.30 10.15
N GLY A 385 1.65 -14.00 10.99
CA GLY A 385 2.97 -14.62 10.91
C GLY A 385 3.89 -14.03 9.85
N GLU A 386 3.48 -12.95 9.18
CA GLU A 386 4.29 -12.24 8.19
C GLU A 386 4.70 -10.86 8.71
N LEU A 387 5.96 -10.50 8.47
CA LEU A 387 6.46 -9.15 8.68
C LEU A 387 6.28 -8.37 7.39
N GLY A 388 5.78 -7.15 7.49
CA GLY A 388 5.55 -6.31 6.33
C GLY A 388 5.40 -4.84 6.70
N ARG A 389 5.03 -4.05 5.71
CA ARG A 389 4.73 -2.62 5.88
C ARG A 389 3.40 -2.25 5.29
N LEU A 390 2.86 -1.13 5.74
CA LEU A 390 1.75 -0.49 5.06
C LEU A 390 2.24 0.21 3.79
N ILE A 391 1.48 0.08 2.71
CA ILE A 391 1.69 0.79 1.45
C ILE A 391 0.41 1.50 1.04
N GLN A 392 0.55 2.60 0.31
CA GLN A 392 -0.56 3.24 -0.38
C GLN A 392 -0.59 2.74 -1.83
N GLN A 393 -1.72 2.17 -2.25
CA GLN A 393 -1.95 1.70 -3.61
C GLN A 393 -3.37 2.11 -4.02
N ASP A 394 -3.52 2.81 -5.14
CA ASP A 394 -4.83 3.23 -5.68
C ASP A 394 -5.69 3.99 -4.64
N ASN A 395 -5.06 4.85 -3.84
CA ASN A 395 -5.66 5.58 -2.70
C ASN A 395 -6.16 4.72 -1.54
N GLU A 396 -5.81 3.43 -1.50
CA GLU A 396 -6.08 2.53 -0.38
C GLU A 396 -4.80 2.18 0.39
N THR A 397 -4.91 2.09 1.72
CA THR A 397 -3.84 1.57 2.57
C THR A 397 -3.92 0.05 2.64
N ARG A 398 -2.84 -0.64 2.26
CA ARG A 398 -2.76 -2.10 2.25
C ARG A 398 -1.53 -2.60 3.01
N PHE A 399 -1.63 -3.80 3.58
CA PHE A 399 -0.47 -4.49 4.15
C PHE A 399 0.28 -5.25 3.05
N LYS A 400 1.59 -5.02 2.95
CA LYS A 400 2.48 -5.74 2.03
C LYS A 400 3.56 -6.47 2.83
N SER A 401 3.49 -7.80 2.80
CA SER A 401 4.47 -8.69 3.41
C SER A 401 5.83 -8.56 2.74
N PHE A 402 6.89 -8.71 3.51
CA PHE A 402 8.26 -8.71 3.01
C PHE A 402 8.68 -10.07 2.49
N ASP A 403 9.34 -10.07 1.34
CA ASP A 403 10.27 -11.14 0.97
C ASP A 403 11.68 -10.81 1.48
N GLN A 404 12.64 -11.71 1.24
CA GLN A 404 14.03 -11.53 1.68
C GLN A 404 14.66 -10.26 1.11
N VAL A 405 14.30 -9.88 -0.12
CA VAL A 405 14.87 -8.69 -0.80
C VAL A 405 14.31 -7.42 -0.18
N ALA A 406 13.00 -7.38 0.05
CA ALA A 406 12.31 -6.26 0.67
C ALA A 406 12.81 -6.04 2.11
N LEU A 407 12.92 -7.10 2.91
CA LEU A 407 13.45 -6.97 4.27
C LEU A 407 14.92 -6.53 4.29
N LYS A 408 15.75 -7.04 3.38
CA LYS A 408 17.14 -6.57 3.24
C LYS A 408 17.21 -5.08 2.90
N GLY A 409 16.30 -4.60 2.06
CA GLY A 409 16.18 -3.17 1.76
C GLY A 409 15.73 -2.33 2.93
N GLU A 410 14.93 -2.86 3.86
CA GLU A 410 14.58 -2.16 5.11
C GLU A 410 15.73 -2.16 6.12
N LEU A 411 16.47 -3.27 6.22
CA LEU A 411 17.67 -3.38 7.07
C LEU A 411 18.72 -2.32 6.69
N GLU A 412 19.03 -2.19 5.40
CA GLU A 412 19.92 -1.15 4.85
C GLU A 412 19.50 0.29 5.16
N ARG A 413 18.19 0.53 5.39
CA ARG A 413 17.67 1.85 5.74
C ARG A 413 17.53 2.06 7.25
N SER A 414 17.98 1.08 8.04
CA SER A 414 17.86 1.09 9.49
C SER A 414 19.20 1.16 10.22
N ALA A 415 20.27 0.65 9.62
CA ALA A 415 21.59 0.56 10.22
C ALA A 415 22.71 0.57 9.17
N ASP A 416 23.91 1.01 9.57
CA ASP A 416 25.12 0.90 8.76
C ASP A 416 25.82 -0.43 9.07
N PHE A 417 25.78 -1.35 8.12
CA PHE A 417 26.46 -2.63 8.27
C PHE A 417 27.94 -2.48 7.92
N VAL A 418 28.82 -2.86 8.84
CA VAL A 418 30.27 -2.73 8.68
C VAL A 418 30.97 -4.04 8.99
N LYS A 419 32.15 -4.24 8.40
CA LYS A 419 33.09 -5.28 8.80
C LYS A 419 34.38 -4.66 9.32
N GLU A 420 34.92 -5.25 10.37
CA GLU A 420 36.23 -4.89 10.90
C GLU A 420 37.32 -5.54 10.04
N VAL A 421 38.28 -4.76 9.53
CA VAL A 421 39.39 -5.24 8.70
C VAL A 421 40.72 -4.81 9.30
N MET A 422 41.68 -5.73 9.35
CA MET A 422 43.04 -5.46 9.79
C MET A 422 43.88 -4.91 8.62
N GLY A 423 44.50 -3.75 8.81
CA GLY A 423 45.45 -3.12 7.90
C GLY A 423 46.84 -3.75 7.95
N LYS A 424 47.72 -3.28 7.06
CA LYS A 424 49.11 -3.79 6.95
C LYS A 424 49.96 -3.51 8.19
N ASP A 425 49.62 -2.48 8.95
CA ASP A 425 50.35 -2.03 10.13
C ASP A 425 49.68 -2.46 11.46
N ASN A 426 48.85 -3.51 11.45
CA ASN A 426 48.06 -3.97 12.60
C ASN A 426 47.01 -2.96 13.12
N GLU A 427 46.64 -1.97 12.30
CA GLU A 427 45.55 -1.04 12.59
C GLU A 427 44.21 -1.62 12.12
N SER A 428 43.19 -1.55 12.96
CA SER A 428 41.83 -2.00 12.64
C SER A 428 41.00 -0.84 12.08
N TYR A 429 40.30 -1.06 10.97
CA TYR A 429 39.37 -0.09 10.37
C TYR A 429 38.06 -0.75 9.96
N MET A 430 36.98 0.02 10.01
CA MET A 430 35.64 -0.41 9.59
C MET A 430 35.44 -0.19 8.09
N VAL A 431 34.87 -1.18 7.41
CA VAL A 431 34.52 -1.12 5.99
C VAL A 431 33.03 -1.38 5.84
N ALA A 432 32.31 -0.46 5.18
CA ALA A 432 30.90 -0.62 4.87
C ALA A 432 30.65 -1.89 4.03
N VAL A 433 29.60 -2.61 4.38
CA VAL A 433 29.15 -3.85 3.73
C VAL A 433 27.62 -3.89 3.66
N ARG A 434 27.09 -4.82 2.86
CA ARG A 434 25.66 -5.12 2.83
C ARG A 434 25.28 -5.96 4.07
N PRO A 435 24.01 -5.96 4.51
CA PRO A 435 23.53 -6.92 5.50
C PRO A 435 23.86 -8.35 5.06
N PRO A 436 24.26 -9.22 6.00
CA PRO A 436 24.53 -10.63 5.72
C PRO A 436 23.36 -11.31 4.99
N ASN A 437 23.68 -12.21 4.05
CA ASN A 437 22.64 -12.84 3.21
C ASN A 437 21.72 -13.79 4.01
N ASP A 438 22.17 -14.29 5.15
CA ASP A 438 21.45 -15.16 6.08
C ASP A 438 20.58 -14.40 7.09
N LEU A 439 20.80 -13.09 7.25
CA LEU A 439 20.07 -12.27 8.21
C LEU A 439 18.57 -12.12 7.90
N ALA A 440 18.22 -11.73 6.67
CA ALA A 440 16.80 -11.60 6.29
C ALA A 440 16.04 -12.94 6.33
N PRO A 441 16.60 -14.07 5.83
CA PRO A 441 16.01 -15.39 6.04
C PRO A 441 15.80 -15.76 7.52
N ASP A 442 16.77 -15.49 8.40
CA ASP A 442 16.65 -15.75 9.85
C ASP A 442 15.47 -14.99 10.45
N LEU A 443 15.39 -13.69 10.20
CA LEU A 443 14.31 -12.85 10.74
C LEU A 443 12.93 -13.26 10.23
N LEU A 444 12.80 -13.56 8.93
CA LEU A 444 11.53 -14.00 8.34
C LEU A 444 11.08 -15.38 8.83
N ALA A 445 12.00 -16.23 9.30
CA ALA A 445 11.67 -17.55 9.82
C ALA A 445 11.09 -17.53 11.25
N ARG A 446 11.19 -16.40 11.96
CA ARG A 446 10.78 -16.25 13.38
C ARG A 446 9.99 -14.98 13.67
N VAL A 447 9.23 -14.49 12.69
CA VAL A 447 8.43 -13.25 12.79
C VAL A 447 7.53 -13.23 14.03
N ASP A 448 6.99 -14.38 14.42
CA ASP A 448 6.16 -14.58 15.61
C ASP A 448 6.89 -14.28 16.93
N GLN A 449 8.22 -14.30 16.92
CA GLN A 449 9.08 -14.00 18.07
C GLN A 449 9.65 -12.58 18.04
N LEU A 450 9.41 -11.82 16.96
CA LEU A 450 9.92 -10.47 16.81
C LEU A 450 8.93 -9.46 17.44
N PRO A 451 9.42 -8.42 18.14
CA PRO A 451 8.57 -7.47 18.87
C PRO A 451 7.97 -6.38 17.97
N PHE A 452 7.62 -6.69 16.72
CA PHE A 452 6.96 -5.74 15.82
C PHE A 452 5.47 -5.59 16.21
N PRO A 453 4.89 -4.38 16.07
CA PRO A 453 3.48 -4.15 16.37
C PRO A 453 2.56 -5.09 15.57
N ILE A 454 1.56 -5.66 16.25
CA ILE A 454 0.60 -6.57 15.61
C ILE A 454 -0.48 -5.76 14.90
N LEU A 455 -0.62 -5.97 13.59
CA LEU A 455 -1.72 -5.40 12.81
C LEU A 455 -2.86 -6.42 12.68
N ARG A 456 -3.94 -6.18 13.41
CA ARG A 456 -5.17 -7.01 13.35
C ARG A 456 -6.12 -6.54 12.27
N THR A 457 -6.30 -5.22 12.15
CA THR A 457 -7.32 -4.65 11.24
C THR A 457 -6.83 -3.35 10.64
N LEU A 458 -7.06 -3.21 9.33
CA LEU A 458 -6.99 -1.94 8.62
C LEU A 458 -8.40 -1.38 8.53
N ALA A 459 -8.63 -0.21 9.13
CA ALA A 459 -9.95 0.41 9.18
C ALA A 459 -9.95 1.72 8.40
N THR A 460 -11.04 1.95 7.65
CA THR A 460 -11.29 3.16 6.86
C THR A 460 -12.42 4.04 7.42
N THR A 461 -12.91 3.66 8.60
CA THR A 461 -13.98 4.29 9.35
C THR A 461 -13.73 4.10 10.84
N PRO A 462 -14.19 5.05 11.69
CA PRO A 462 -14.16 4.84 13.12
C PRO A 462 -14.91 3.57 13.51
N LEU A 463 -14.41 2.87 14.52
CA LEU A 463 -14.97 1.62 15.03
C LEU A 463 -14.74 1.50 16.52
N TYR A 464 -15.41 0.56 17.15
CA TYR A 464 -15.29 0.34 18.59
C TYR A 464 -14.24 -0.73 18.89
N SER A 465 -13.43 -0.48 19.92
CA SER A 465 -12.55 -1.49 20.51
C SER A 465 -13.37 -2.60 21.18
N ALA A 466 -12.74 -3.71 21.56
CA ALA A 466 -13.41 -4.77 22.33
C ALA A 466 -13.94 -4.27 23.69
N ALA A 467 -13.32 -3.24 24.27
CA ALA A 467 -13.78 -2.57 25.49
C ALA A 467 -14.97 -1.62 25.22
N GLY A 468 -15.25 -1.31 23.95
CA GLY A 468 -16.31 -0.40 23.51
C GLY A 468 -15.92 1.07 23.49
N ASP A 469 -14.62 1.36 23.48
CA ASP A 469 -14.09 2.71 23.25
C ASP A 469 -14.08 3.02 21.76
N LEU A 470 -14.46 4.24 21.38
CA LEU A 470 -14.48 4.66 19.99
C LEU A 470 -13.06 4.98 19.51
N ILE A 471 -12.59 4.21 18.53
CA ILE A 471 -11.34 4.46 17.80
C ILE A 471 -11.69 5.39 16.63
N ALA A 472 -11.38 6.67 16.78
CA ALA A 472 -11.69 7.70 15.77
C ALA A 472 -10.47 8.50 15.26
N ALA A 473 -9.35 8.48 15.98
CA ALA A 473 -8.12 9.17 15.57
C ALA A 473 -7.33 8.32 14.56
N GLU A 474 -6.84 8.94 13.48
CA GLU A 474 -5.97 8.26 12.50
C GLU A 474 -4.67 7.75 13.16
N GLY A 475 -4.13 6.67 12.61
CA GLY A 475 -2.90 6.03 13.06
C GLY A 475 -3.12 4.67 13.70
N TYR A 476 -2.05 4.14 14.31
CA TYR A 476 -2.04 2.83 14.95
C TYR A 476 -2.48 2.90 16.42
N HIS A 477 -3.42 2.03 16.79
CA HIS A 477 -3.94 1.87 18.14
C HIS A 477 -3.43 0.54 18.70
N SER A 478 -2.39 0.59 19.53
CA SER A 478 -1.67 -0.59 20.03
C SER A 478 -2.54 -1.59 20.78
N ASP A 479 -3.50 -1.08 21.56
CA ASP A 479 -4.33 -1.91 22.46
C ASP A 479 -5.28 -2.80 21.65
N SER A 480 -5.72 -2.32 20.48
CA SER A 480 -6.64 -3.01 19.60
C SER A 480 -5.96 -3.63 18.37
N GLY A 481 -4.71 -3.26 18.08
CA GLY A 481 -4.02 -3.64 16.85
C GLY A 481 -4.70 -3.09 15.58
N VAL A 482 -5.46 -2.00 15.71
CA VAL A 482 -6.16 -1.33 14.61
C VAL A 482 -5.26 -0.23 14.05
N PHE A 483 -5.12 -0.20 12.72
CA PHE A 483 -4.61 0.97 12.03
C PHE A 483 -5.76 1.67 11.32
N LEU A 484 -6.10 2.89 11.76
CA LEU A 484 -7.20 3.68 11.23
C LEU A 484 -6.67 4.73 10.24
N THR A 485 -7.21 4.73 9.03
CA THR A 485 -6.98 5.75 7.99
C THR A 485 -8.33 6.24 7.50
N LEU A 486 -8.68 7.51 7.72
CA LEU A 486 -10.01 8.03 7.38
C LEU A 486 -10.12 8.43 5.92
N GLY A 487 -9.00 8.57 5.20
CA GLY A 487 -9.00 8.95 3.78
C GLY A 487 -9.73 10.28 3.53
N GLY A 488 -9.66 11.21 4.49
CA GLY A 488 -10.38 12.49 4.45
C GLY A 488 -11.83 12.46 4.95
N LEU A 489 -12.34 11.33 5.45
CA LEU A 489 -13.65 11.26 6.11
C LEU A 489 -13.66 12.14 7.37
N LYS A 490 -14.46 13.22 7.33
CA LYS A 490 -14.68 14.13 8.45
C LYS A 490 -16.06 13.89 9.02
N LEU A 491 -16.14 13.34 10.23
CA LEU A 491 -17.42 13.12 10.88
C LEU A 491 -18.09 14.45 11.29
N PRO A 492 -19.39 14.62 11.05
CA PRO A 492 -20.16 15.70 11.66
C PRO A 492 -20.39 15.42 13.15
N SER A 493 -20.99 16.37 13.86
CA SER A 493 -21.60 16.06 15.16
C SER A 493 -22.60 14.92 15.00
N LEU A 494 -22.56 13.95 15.92
CA LEU A 494 -23.46 12.80 15.84
C LEU A 494 -24.93 13.26 15.93
N PRO A 495 -25.82 12.77 15.05
CA PRO A 495 -27.24 13.08 15.14
C PRO A 495 -27.89 12.44 16.38
N THR A 496 -29.12 12.84 16.70
CA THR A 496 -29.94 12.07 17.66
C THR A 496 -30.31 10.71 17.06
N VAL A 497 -30.83 9.80 17.88
CA VAL A 497 -31.31 8.49 17.40
C VAL A 497 -32.39 8.66 16.33
N GLU A 498 -33.34 9.59 16.52
CA GLU A 498 -34.39 9.88 15.56
C GLU A 498 -33.82 10.36 14.22
N GLY A 499 -32.88 11.32 14.26
CA GLY A 499 -32.22 11.84 13.05
C GLY A 499 -31.38 10.78 12.34
N ALA A 500 -30.71 9.90 13.10
CA ALA A 500 -30.00 8.75 12.54
C ALA A 500 -30.95 7.79 11.81
N LEU A 501 -32.10 7.48 12.41
CA LEU A 501 -33.10 6.60 11.82
C LEU A 501 -33.77 7.21 10.59
N GLU A 502 -34.06 8.51 10.59
CA GLU A 502 -34.58 9.22 9.41
C GLU A 502 -33.62 9.08 8.23
N LEU A 503 -32.32 9.29 8.46
CA LEU A 503 -31.31 9.18 7.41
C LEU A 503 -31.15 7.73 6.91
N LEU A 504 -31.18 6.73 7.80
CA LEU A 504 -31.12 5.32 7.40
C LEU A 504 -32.40 4.86 6.68
N ARG A 505 -33.57 5.39 7.05
CA ARG A 505 -34.82 5.16 6.33
C ARG A 505 -34.83 5.81 4.96
N GLU A 506 -34.22 6.99 4.81
CA GLU A 506 -34.01 7.63 3.52
C GLU A 506 -33.06 6.80 2.63
N LEU A 507 -31.92 6.38 3.17
CA LEU A 507 -30.96 5.50 2.49
C LEU A 507 -31.63 4.24 1.93
N LEU A 508 -32.51 3.64 2.73
CA LEU A 508 -33.13 2.35 2.43
C LEU A 508 -34.55 2.45 1.85
N HIS A 509 -35.02 3.67 1.55
CA HIS A 509 -36.42 3.98 1.24
C HIS A 509 -37.00 3.15 0.09
N ASP A 510 -36.26 3.01 -1.01
CA ASP A 510 -36.77 2.42 -2.24
C ASP A 510 -36.55 0.90 -2.35
N PHE A 511 -35.87 0.29 -1.37
CA PHE A 511 -35.69 -1.15 -1.34
C PHE A 511 -37.00 -1.85 -0.97
N PRO A 512 -37.50 -2.78 -1.80
CA PRO A 512 -38.81 -3.36 -1.59
C PRO A 512 -38.73 -4.53 -0.61
N PHE A 513 -38.49 -4.25 0.67
CA PHE A 513 -38.41 -5.31 1.69
C PHE A 513 -39.75 -6.04 1.81
N ALA A 514 -39.73 -7.37 1.65
CA ALA A 514 -40.93 -8.20 1.75
C ALA A 514 -41.46 -8.31 3.19
N HIS A 515 -40.60 -8.01 4.18
CA HIS A 515 -40.91 -8.08 5.60
C HIS A 515 -40.18 -6.97 6.36
N ARG A 516 -40.73 -6.47 7.48
CA ARG A 516 -40.09 -5.43 8.31
C ARG A 516 -38.68 -5.82 8.79
N ALA A 517 -38.46 -7.12 8.99
CA ALA A 517 -37.16 -7.70 9.33
C ALA A 517 -36.07 -7.36 8.32
N GLY A 518 -36.41 -7.16 7.04
CA GLY A 518 -35.45 -6.77 6.02
C GLY A 518 -34.71 -5.49 6.38
N PHE A 519 -35.42 -4.45 6.82
CA PHE A 519 -34.80 -3.20 7.28
C PHE A 519 -33.90 -3.43 8.50
N ALA A 520 -34.40 -4.15 9.53
CA ALA A 520 -33.63 -4.42 10.75
C ALA A 520 -32.36 -5.23 10.46
N HIS A 521 -32.44 -6.24 9.59
CA HIS A 521 -31.31 -7.07 9.19
C HIS A 521 -30.29 -6.29 8.34
N THR A 522 -30.75 -5.39 7.45
CA THR A 522 -29.85 -4.50 6.70
C THR A 522 -29.12 -3.53 7.63
N VAL A 523 -29.81 -2.89 8.57
CA VAL A 523 -29.15 -2.02 9.57
C VAL A 523 -28.21 -2.83 10.46
N GLY A 524 -28.60 -4.04 10.86
CA GLY A 524 -27.73 -4.97 11.58
C GLY A 524 -26.44 -5.26 10.82
N ALA A 525 -26.53 -5.56 9.52
CA ALA A 525 -25.36 -5.75 8.65
C ALA A 525 -24.48 -4.50 8.56
N LEU A 526 -25.09 -3.30 8.39
CA LEU A 526 -24.38 -2.02 8.37
C LEU A 526 -23.58 -1.76 9.64
N LEU A 527 -24.09 -2.17 10.81
CA LEU A 527 -23.45 -1.94 12.10
C LEU A 527 -22.28 -2.89 12.39
N VAL A 528 -22.25 -4.09 11.79
CA VAL A 528 -21.22 -5.11 12.09
C VAL A 528 -19.80 -4.58 11.91
N PRO A 529 -19.41 -3.89 10.82
CA PRO A 529 -18.05 -3.39 10.67
C PRO A 529 -17.60 -2.46 11.82
N PHE A 530 -18.52 -1.66 12.37
CA PHE A 530 -18.25 -0.75 13.49
C PHE A 530 -18.11 -1.50 14.83
N LEU A 531 -18.91 -2.55 15.01
CA LEU A 531 -19.05 -3.30 16.27
C LEU A 531 -18.20 -4.56 16.32
N ARG A 532 -17.55 -4.96 15.22
CA ARG A 532 -16.93 -6.30 15.10
C ARG A 532 -16.01 -6.66 16.26
N PRO A 533 -15.12 -5.78 16.77
CA PRO A 533 -14.26 -6.12 17.90
C PRO A 533 -15.02 -6.36 19.22
N MET A 534 -16.24 -5.83 19.37
CA MET A 534 -17.12 -6.05 20.52
C MET A 534 -17.90 -7.38 20.44
N ILE A 535 -17.80 -8.10 19.32
CA ILE A 535 -18.49 -9.37 19.10
C ILE A 535 -17.49 -10.52 19.33
N ASP A 536 -17.63 -11.20 20.46
CA ASP A 536 -16.83 -12.38 20.79
C ASP A 536 -17.48 -13.64 20.21
N GLY A 537 -17.24 -13.88 18.92
CA GLY A 537 -17.81 -15.02 18.20
C GLY A 537 -17.90 -14.77 16.70
N PRO A 538 -18.44 -15.75 15.93
CA PRO A 538 -18.71 -15.56 14.52
C PRO A 538 -19.89 -14.58 14.30
N THR A 539 -20.00 -14.06 13.08
CA THR A 539 -21.16 -13.29 12.62
C THR A 539 -21.91 -14.08 11.55
N PRO A 540 -23.25 -14.10 11.55
CA PRO A 540 -24.03 -14.87 10.59
C PRO A 540 -23.96 -14.26 9.19
N LEU A 541 -24.29 -15.05 8.17
CA LEU A 541 -24.37 -14.61 6.78
C LEU A 541 -25.67 -13.84 6.54
N HIS A 542 -25.60 -12.66 5.96
CA HIS A 542 -26.78 -11.91 5.52
C HIS A 542 -27.11 -12.26 4.06
N LEU A 543 -28.23 -12.96 3.84
CA LEU A 543 -28.67 -13.40 2.52
C LEU A 543 -29.62 -12.36 1.93
N ILE A 544 -29.16 -11.62 0.94
CA ILE A 544 -29.95 -10.66 0.18
C ILE A 544 -30.55 -11.38 -1.03
N GLU A 545 -31.81 -11.79 -0.93
CA GLU A 545 -32.48 -12.57 -1.97
C GLU A 545 -33.75 -11.90 -2.51
N ALA A 546 -34.20 -12.36 -3.67
CA ALA A 546 -35.40 -11.86 -4.33
C ALA A 546 -35.99 -12.94 -5.26
N PRO A 547 -37.28 -12.83 -5.62
CA PRO A 547 -37.89 -13.73 -6.60
C PRO A 547 -37.28 -13.63 -8.01
N THR A 548 -36.85 -12.44 -8.42
CA THR A 548 -36.35 -12.16 -9.77
C THR A 548 -35.13 -11.23 -9.77
N ARG A 549 -34.48 -11.12 -10.94
CA ARG A 549 -33.38 -10.18 -11.17
C ARG A 549 -33.90 -8.73 -11.19
N GLY A 550 -33.00 -7.74 -11.09
CA GLY A 550 -33.39 -6.33 -11.20
C GLY A 550 -34.06 -5.73 -9.96
N THR A 551 -34.37 -6.50 -8.91
CA THR A 551 -35.03 -6.02 -7.69
C THR A 551 -34.15 -5.14 -6.78
N GLY A 552 -32.84 -5.03 -7.04
CA GLY A 552 -31.92 -4.19 -6.25
C GLY A 552 -30.98 -4.94 -5.28
N LYS A 553 -30.86 -6.27 -5.36
CA LYS A 553 -29.98 -7.07 -4.48
C LYS A 553 -28.51 -6.66 -4.54
N GLY A 554 -27.97 -6.56 -5.76
CA GLY A 554 -26.58 -6.14 -5.99
C GLY A 554 -26.33 -4.75 -5.43
N LEU A 555 -27.23 -3.80 -5.73
CA LEU A 555 -27.16 -2.45 -5.17
C LEU A 555 -27.17 -2.47 -3.63
N LEU A 556 -28.03 -3.25 -2.98
CA LEU A 556 -28.05 -3.32 -1.52
C LEU A 556 -26.74 -3.90 -0.95
N SER A 557 -26.15 -4.89 -1.62
CA SER A 557 -24.86 -5.45 -1.21
C SER A 557 -23.68 -4.48 -1.41
N GLU A 558 -23.82 -3.48 -2.28
CA GLU A 558 -22.84 -2.39 -2.47
C GLU A 558 -23.06 -1.23 -1.48
N VAL A 559 -24.32 -0.93 -1.12
CA VAL A 559 -24.66 0.11 -0.15
C VAL A 559 -23.96 -0.11 1.20
N ILE A 560 -23.97 -1.36 1.69
CA ILE A 560 -23.39 -1.71 3.00
C ILE A 560 -21.90 -1.36 3.11
N PRO A 561 -21.00 -1.90 2.26
CA PRO A 561 -19.58 -1.56 2.28
C PRO A 561 -19.32 -0.11 1.87
N ALA A 562 -20.10 0.48 0.96
CA ALA A 562 -19.94 1.90 0.58
C ALA A 562 -20.14 2.85 1.77
N VAL A 563 -21.12 2.56 2.63
CA VAL A 563 -21.30 3.31 3.89
C VAL A 563 -20.21 2.94 4.89
N ALA A 564 -20.08 1.65 5.23
CA ALA A 564 -19.30 1.20 6.36
C ALA A 564 -17.77 1.26 6.14
N LEU A 565 -17.30 1.12 4.91
CA LEU A 565 -15.89 1.07 4.53
C LEU A 565 -15.48 2.17 3.55
N GLY A 566 -16.42 2.73 2.78
CA GLY A 566 -16.11 3.75 1.76
C GLY A 566 -15.52 3.17 0.47
N THR A 567 -15.48 1.85 0.38
CA THR A 567 -15.02 1.06 -0.75
C THR A 567 -16.06 0.01 -1.06
N ASP A 568 -15.88 -0.70 -2.17
CA ASP A 568 -16.71 -1.86 -2.50
C ASP A 568 -16.37 -3.06 -1.59
N ALA A 569 -17.27 -4.03 -1.52
CA ALA A 569 -17.00 -5.29 -0.82
C ALA A 569 -15.97 -6.13 -1.58
N GLY A 570 -15.26 -6.99 -0.86
CA GLY A 570 -14.50 -8.06 -1.47
C GLY A 570 -15.46 -9.08 -2.10
N VAL A 571 -15.61 -9.02 -3.43
CA VAL A 571 -16.55 -9.88 -4.17
C VAL A 571 -15.91 -11.23 -4.47
N MET A 572 -16.62 -12.30 -4.13
CA MET A 572 -16.24 -13.67 -4.43
C MET A 572 -17.40 -14.41 -5.09
N VAL A 573 -17.13 -15.07 -6.21
CA VAL A 573 -18.03 -16.09 -6.74
C VAL A 573 -17.84 -17.36 -5.90
N GLN A 574 -18.92 -17.93 -5.40
CA GLN A 574 -18.87 -19.19 -4.67
C GLN A 574 -18.38 -20.32 -5.62
N PRO A 575 -17.21 -20.92 -5.38
CA PRO A 575 -16.74 -22.05 -6.16
C PRO A 575 -17.59 -23.29 -5.89
N LYS A 576 -17.60 -24.21 -6.86
CA LYS A 576 -18.24 -25.53 -6.67
C LYS A 576 -17.39 -26.48 -5.83
N ASP A 577 -16.09 -26.22 -5.76
CA ASP A 577 -15.11 -27.04 -5.06
C ASP A 577 -14.77 -26.46 -3.67
N GLY A 578 -14.77 -27.32 -2.65
CA GLY A 578 -14.52 -26.92 -1.27
C GLY A 578 -13.09 -26.45 -1.04
N ASP A 579 -12.11 -27.10 -1.68
CA ASP A 579 -10.69 -26.71 -1.57
C ASP A 579 -10.44 -25.35 -2.23
N GLU A 580 -11.09 -25.08 -3.35
CA GLU A 580 -11.05 -23.77 -3.99
C GLU A 580 -11.70 -22.69 -3.10
N PHE A 581 -12.83 -22.98 -2.47
CA PHE A 581 -13.46 -22.06 -1.51
C PHE A 581 -12.52 -21.79 -0.32
N GLU A 582 -11.89 -22.81 0.27
CA GLU A 582 -10.95 -22.63 1.39
C GLU A 582 -9.80 -21.69 1.03
N LYS A 583 -9.20 -21.88 -0.15
CA LYS A 583 -8.10 -21.02 -0.65
C LYS A 583 -8.54 -19.57 -0.81
N ARG A 584 -9.72 -19.33 -1.41
CA ARG A 584 -10.23 -17.97 -1.62
C ARG A 584 -10.55 -17.29 -0.29
N VAL A 585 -11.22 -17.97 0.65
CA VAL A 585 -11.49 -17.43 2.00
C VAL A 585 -10.19 -17.08 2.71
N THR A 586 -9.18 -17.96 2.63
CA THR A 586 -7.86 -17.72 3.23
C THR A 586 -7.20 -16.46 2.66
N SER A 587 -7.23 -16.26 1.35
CA SER A 587 -6.70 -15.04 0.72
C SER A 587 -7.43 -13.78 1.18
N MET A 588 -8.77 -13.79 1.17
CA MET A 588 -9.59 -12.64 1.57
C MET A 588 -9.35 -12.22 3.02
N LEU A 589 -9.25 -13.18 3.93
CA LEU A 589 -8.97 -12.93 5.35
C LEU A 589 -7.52 -12.49 5.59
N LEU A 590 -6.57 -13.02 4.83
CA LEU A 590 -5.16 -12.60 4.89
C LEU A 590 -5.02 -11.12 4.52
N GLU A 591 -5.67 -10.71 3.42
CA GLU A 591 -5.78 -9.31 2.99
C GLU A 591 -6.48 -8.41 4.01
N GLY A 592 -7.38 -8.99 4.82
CA GLY A 592 -8.12 -8.26 5.84
C GLY A 592 -9.47 -7.74 5.39
N SER A 593 -10.08 -8.41 4.43
CA SER A 593 -11.41 -8.08 3.95
C SER A 593 -12.39 -8.01 5.12
N ARG A 594 -12.95 -6.82 5.37
CA ARG A 594 -13.94 -6.59 6.44
C ARG A 594 -15.36 -6.96 6.02
N VAL A 595 -15.61 -7.05 4.71
CA VAL A 595 -16.88 -7.49 4.12
C VAL A 595 -16.55 -8.46 2.99
N ILE A 596 -17.14 -9.66 3.05
CA ILE A 596 -17.02 -10.71 2.04
C ILE A 596 -18.41 -10.96 1.44
N LEU A 597 -18.51 -10.78 0.13
CA LEU A 597 -19.77 -10.97 -0.62
C LEU A 597 -19.68 -12.21 -1.51
N LEU A 598 -20.59 -13.17 -1.29
CA LEU A 598 -20.87 -14.27 -2.20
C LEU A 598 -21.90 -13.81 -3.25
N ASP A 599 -21.44 -13.32 -4.39
CA ASP A 599 -22.34 -12.71 -5.37
C ASP A 599 -22.99 -13.75 -6.29
N ASN A 600 -24.28 -13.54 -6.57
CA ASN A 600 -25.12 -14.31 -7.48
C ASN A 600 -25.08 -15.83 -7.22
N VAL A 601 -25.28 -16.23 -5.96
CA VAL A 601 -25.37 -17.63 -5.55
C VAL A 601 -26.70 -18.25 -5.99
N HIS A 602 -26.63 -19.50 -6.43
CA HIS A 602 -27.82 -20.33 -6.70
C HIS A 602 -28.18 -21.21 -5.51
N ALA A 603 -27.15 -21.68 -4.78
CA ALA A 603 -27.29 -22.55 -3.62
C ALA A 603 -26.22 -22.20 -2.58
N LEU A 604 -26.59 -22.16 -1.31
CA LEU A 604 -25.66 -22.08 -0.19
C LEU A 604 -25.54 -23.46 0.45
N GLN A 605 -24.40 -24.11 0.20
CA GLN A 605 -24.12 -25.49 0.57
C GLN A 605 -22.62 -25.70 0.81
N GLY A 606 -22.28 -26.77 1.53
CA GLY A 606 -20.90 -27.25 1.70
C GLY A 606 -20.25 -26.95 3.06
N GLU A 607 -19.42 -27.89 3.49
CA GLU A 607 -18.78 -27.89 4.81
C GLU A 607 -17.81 -26.72 5.01
N ALA A 608 -17.08 -26.32 3.96
CA ALA A 608 -16.12 -25.21 4.04
C ALA A 608 -16.80 -23.86 4.32
N LEU A 609 -17.95 -23.59 3.69
CA LEU A 609 -18.76 -22.42 3.97
C LEU A 609 -19.35 -22.48 5.39
N ALA A 610 -19.92 -23.63 5.78
CA ALA A 610 -20.47 -23.81 7.12
C ALA A 610 -19.41 -23.60 8.23
N ALA A 611 -18.18 -24.07 7.99
CA ALA A 611 -17.03 -23.84 8.87
C ALA A 611 -16.63 -22.36 8.89
N ALA A 612 -16.52 -21.71 7.73
CA ALA A 612 -16.19 -20.29 7.64
C ALA A 612 -17.22 -19.42 8.38
N LEU A 613 -18.50 -19.76 8.35
CA LEU A 613 -19.54 -18.98 9.05
C LEU A 613 -19.64 -19.24 10.55
N THR A 614 -18.92 -20.23 11.09
CA THR A 614 -18.97 -20.60 12.53
C THR A 614 -17.64 -20.48 13.25
N ALA A 615 -16.53 -20.44 12.50
CA ALA A 615 -15.21 -20.30 13.06
C ALA A 615 -14.90 -18.85 13.43
N ARG A 616 -14.53 -18.62 14.70
CA ARG A 616 -13.94 -17.34 15.15
C ARG A 616 -12.56 -17.09 14.51
N THR A 617 -11.79 -18.17 14.38
CA THR A 617 -10.46 -18.15 13.79
C THR A 617 -10.45 -19.13 12.63
N TRP A 618 -10.12 -18.63 11.45
CA TRP A 618 -9.98 -19.43 10.26
C TRP A 618 -8.59 -20.06 10.19
N ARG A 619 -8.54 -21.37 9.92
CA ARG A 619 -7.30 -22.07 9.60
C ARG A 619 -7.40 -22.58 8.18
N GLY A 620 -6.50 -22.11 7.32
CA GLY A 620 -6.52 -22.48 5.91
C GLY A 620 -5.13 -22.53 5.32
N ARG A 621 -4.98 -23.30 4.24
CA ARG A 621 -3.71 -23.43 3.54
C ARG A 621 -3.44 -22.24 2.62
N ARG A 622 -2.23 -21.70 2.68
CA ARG A 622 -1.80 -20.64 1.76
C ARG A 622 -1.69 -21.15 0.31
N LEU A 623 -2.16 -20.37 -0.65
CA LEU A 623 -2.03 -20.74 -2.06
C LEU A 623 -0.56 -20.83 -2.48
N GLY A 624 -0.20 -21.92 -3.17
CA GLY A 624 1.17 -22.14 -3.68
C GLY A 624 2.21 -22.54 -2.63
N LYS A 625 1.84 -22.64 -1.34
CA LYS A 625 2.71 -23.12 -0.26
C LYS A 625 1.99 -24.21 0.55
N SER A 626 2.77 -25.10 1.21
CA SER A 626 2.20 -26.12 2.10
C SER A 626 1.91 -25.63 3.52
N GLU A 627 2.06 -24.32 3.74
CA GLU A 627 1.97 -23.62 5.02
C GLU A 627 0.51 -23.37 5.43
N MET A 628 0.22 -23.57 6.73
CA MET A 628 -1.09 -23.32 7.34
C MET A 628 -1.09 -21.95 8.00
N LEU A 629 -2.05 -21.10 7.64
CA LEU A 629 -2.25 -19.80 8.26
C LEU A 629 -3.37 -19.88 9.30
N THR A 630 -3.24 -19.11 10.38
CA THR A 630 -4.29 -18.91 11.39
C THR A 630 -4.69 -17.44 11.36
N LEU A 631 -5.90 -17.16 10.91
CA LEU A 631 -6.40 -15.81 10.62
C LEU A 631 -7.65 -15.51 11.46
N PRO A 632 -7.81 -14.28 12.00
CA PRO A 632 -9.07 -13.88 12.58
C PRO A 632 -10.15 -13.82 11.49
N ASN A 633 -11.35 -14.35 11.79
CA ASN A 633 -12.50 -14.26 10.90
C ASN A 633 -13.40 -13.12 11.35
N ASP A 634 -12.97 -11.90 11.03
CA ASP A 634 -13.64 -10.67 11.45
C ASP A 634 -14.51 -10.05 10.35
N ALA A 635 -14.72 -10.77 9.24
CA ALA A 635 -15.51 -10.29 8.11
C ALA A 635 -17.02 -10.36 8.38
N LEU A 636 -17.76 -9.34 7.91
CA LEU A 636 -19.18 -9.46 7.64
C LEU A 636 -19.38 -10.33 6.40
N TRP A 637 -20.21 -11.37 6.52
CA TRP A 637 -20.55 -12.26 5.42
C TRP A 637 -21.89 -11.88 4.80
N MET A 638 -21.92 -11.71 3.48
CA MET A 638 -23.13 -11.45 2.70
C MET A 638 -23.23 -12.40 1.52
N ALA A 639 -24.44 -12.69 1.06
CA ALA A 639 -24.67 -13.35 -0.22
C ALA A 639 -25.83 -12.71 -0.97
N THR A 640 -25.79 -12.75 -2.29
CA THR A 640 -26.91 -12.32 -3.15
C THR A 640 -27.38 -13.47 -4.03
N GLY A 641 -28.68 -13.58 -4.27
CA GLY A 641 -29.18 -14.59 -5.20
C GLY A 641 -30.68 -14.49 -5.49
N ASN A 642 -31.16 -15.29 -6.44
CA ASN A 642 -32.59 -15.38 -6.74
C ASN A 642 -33.12 -16.71 -6.21
N ASN A 643 -34.11 -16.67 -5.30
CA ASN A 643 -34.71 -17.84 -4.64
C ASN A 643 -33.66 -18.92 -4.31
N VAL A 644 -32.74 -18.57 -3.41
CA VAL A 644 -31.53 -19.36 -3.17
C VAL A 644 -31.89 -20.65 -2.44
N SER A 645 -31.44 -21.80 -2.94
CA SER A 645 -31.61 -23.07 -2.24
C SER A 645 -30.60 -23.23 -1.10
N LEU A 646 -31.00 -23.85 0.00
CA LEU A 646 -30.19 -23.97 1.21
C LEU A 646 -30.05 -25.44 1.62
N ASP A 647 -28.85 -25.86 2.02
CA ASP A 647 -28.69 -27.16 2.69
C ASP A 647 -29.32 -27.16 4.09
N ASP A 648 -29.68 -28.34 4.59
CA ASP A 648 -30.31 -28.58 5.92
C ASP A 648 -29.71 -27.77 7.09
N ASP A 649 -28.40 -27.55 7.08
CA ASP A 649 -27.68 -26.91 8.18
C ASP A 649 -27.51 -25.38 7.99
N MET A 650 -27.73 -24.85 6.79
CA MET A 650 -27.47 -23.44 6.47
C MET A 650 -28.47 -22.44 7.07
N PRO A 651 -29.79 -22.72 7.18
CA PRO A 651 -30.78 -21.77 7.72
C PRO A 651 -30.42 -21.18 9.08
N ARG A 652 -29.81 -21.97 9.99
CA ARG A 652 -29.42 -21.47 11.32
C ARG A 652 -28.28 -20.44 11.28
N ARG A 653 -27.51 -20.38 10.20
CA ARG A 653 -26.35 -19.48 10.01
C ARG A 653 -26.68 -18.23 9.19
N ILE A 654 -27.92 -18.10 8.73
CA ILE A 654 -28.34 -17.07 7.78
C ILE A 654 -29.31 -16.09 8.43
N ILE A 655 -29.17 -14.82 8.07
CA ILE A 655 -30.08 -13.72 8.34
C ILE A 655 -30.72 -13.32 7.00
N PRO A 656 -32.04 -13.50 6.80
CA PRO A 656 -32.67 -13.25 5.51
C PRO A 656 -32.98 -11.77 5.29
N ILE A 657 -32.67 -11.26 4.10
CA ILE A 657 -33.09 -9.96 3.59
C ILE A 657 -33.80 -10.21 2.26
N ARG A 658 -35.10 -10.46 2.33
CA ARG A 658 -35.92 -10.76 1.14
C ARG A 658 -36.48 -9.46 0.53
N LEU A 659 -36.19 -9.25 -0.75
CA LEU A 659 -36.69 -8.14 -1.55
C LEU A 659 -37.77 -8.65 -2.51
N ASP A 660 -38.95 -8.04 -2.51
CA ASP A 660 -40.03 -8.35 -3.44
C ASP A 660 -40.74 -7.08 -3.91
N ALA A 661 -40.54 -6.72 -5.18
CA ALA A 661 -41.15 -5.54 -5.78
C ALA A 661 -42.61 -5.72 -6.20
N GLY A 662 -43.15 -6.95 -6.16
CA GLY A 662 -44.55 -7.23 -6.53
C GLY A 662 -44.89 -6.97 -8.01
N VAL A 663 -43.88 -6.88 -8.88
CA VAL A 663 -44.04 -6.58 -10.32
C VAL A 663 -43.20 -7.52 -11.17
N GLU A 664 -43.62 -7.75 -12.42
CA GLU A 664 -42.97 -8.66 -13.36
C GLU A 664 -41.53 -8.22 -13.72
N ARG A 665 -41.33 -6.91 -13.92
CA ARG A 665 -40.05 -6.30 -14.32
C ARG A 665 -39.62 -5.22 -13.33
N PRO A 666 -38.99 -5.59 -12.21
CA PRO A 666 -38.56 -4.61 -11.20
C PRO A 666 -37.54 -3.59 -11.72
N GLU A 667 -36.77 -3.94 -12.76
CA GLU A 667 -35.80 -3.05 -13.42
C GLU A 667 -36.44 -1.85 -14.12
N ASP A 668 -37.73 -1.92 -14.48
CA ASP A 668 -38.47 -0.83 -15.14
C ASP A 668 -39.06 0.18 -14.13
N ARG A 669 -38.86 -0.02 -12.82
CA ARG A 669 -39.31 0.91 -11.78
C ARG A 669 -38.64 2.28 -11.98
N THR A 670 -39.40 3.34 -11.74
CA THR A 670 -38.93 4.73 -11.82
C THR A 670 -39.36 5.50 -10.57
N GLY A 671 -38.91 6.75 -10.44
CA GLY A 671 -39.28 7.61 -9.30
C GLY A 671 -38.50 7.31 -8.02
N PHE A 672 -37.30 6.74 -8.13
CA PHE A 672 -36.39 6.54 -6.99
C PHE A 672 -36.06 7.88 -6.33
N ARG A 673 -36.10 7.91 -4.99
CA ARG A 673 -35.75 9.06 -4.16
C ARG A 673 -34.35 9.58 -4.50
N HIS A 674 -33.41 8.66 -4.72
CA HIS A 674 -32.07 8.97 -5.20
C HIS A 674 -31.79 8.21 -6.51
N PRO A 675 -31.88 8.88 -7.68
CA PRO A 675 -31.63 8.24 -8.98
C PRO A 675 -30.25 7.59 -9.11
N ASN A 676 -29.24 8.13 -8.42
CA ASN A 676 -27.93 7.52 -8.28
C ASN A 676 -27.57 7.41 -6.80
N LEU A 677 -28.03 6.32 -6.18
CA LEU A 677 -27.86 6.08 -4.74
C LEU A 677 -26.40 6.03 -4.30
N LEU A 678 -25.51 5.35 -5.06
CA LEU A 678 -24.09 5.24 -4.69
C LEU A 678 -23.36 6.58 -4.74
N ARG A 679 -23.73 7.46 -5.70
CA ARG A 679 -23.22 8.83 -5.70
C ARG A 679 -23.72 9.61 -4.48
N TRP A 680 -25.01 9.51 -4.18
CA TRP A 680 -25.58 10.18 -3.01
C TRP A 680 -24.92 9.70 -1.71
N ILE A 681 -24.66 8.39 -1.57
CA ILE A 681 -23.91 7.81 -0.44
C ILE A 681 -22.52 8.43 -0.34
N ARG A 682 -21.75 8.53 -1.44
CA ARG A 682 -20.42 9.15 -1.41
C ARG A 682 -20.46 10.61 -0.93
N GLU A 683 -21.48 11.36 -1.34
CA GLU A 683 -21.69 12.77 -0.95
C GLU A 683 -22.16 12.90 0.52
N HIS A 684 -22.87 11.91 1.06
CA HIS A 684 -23.46 11.91 2.41
C HIS A 684 -22.83 10.90 3.37
N ARG A 685 -21.67 10.34 3.00
CA ARG A 685 -21.07 9.20 3.71
C ARG A 685 -20.76 9.54 5.17
N ALA A 686 -20.26 10.75 5.42
CA ALA A 686 -19.93 11.20 6.77
C ALA A 686 -21.15 11.23 7.69
N GLN A 687 -22.30 11.68 7.16
CA GLN A 687 -23.58 11.71 7.88
C GLN A 687 -24.10 10.28 8.12
N LEU A 688 -23.96 9.38 7.14
CA LEU A 688 -24.38 7.98 7.26
C LEU A 688 -23.53 7.21 8.28
N VAL A 689 -22.22 7.41 8.28
CA VAL A 689 -21.33 6.88 9.33
C VAL A 689 -21.70 7.48 10.69
N GLY A 690 -21.93 8.78 10.76
CA GLY A 690 -22.38 9.46 11.98
C GLY A 690 -23.70 8.89 12.51
N ALA A 691 -24.66 8.55 11.64
CA ALA A 691 -25.90 7.90 12.01
C ALA A 691 -25.67 6.52 12.64
N CYS A 692 -24.82 5.68 12.03
CA CYS A 692 -24.46 4.38 12.61
C CYS A 692 -23.81 4.52 14.00
N LEU A 693 -22.86 5.45 14.15
CA LEU A 693 -22.21 5.71 15.44
C LEU A 693 -23.18 6.25 16.49
N ALA A 694 -24.14 7.12 16.10
CA ALA A 694 -25.16 7.63 17.01
C ALA A 694 -26.03 6.51 17.61
N LEU A 695 -26.40 5.50 16.81
CA LEU A 695 -27.14 4.34 17.33
C LEU A 695 -26.32 3.56 18.36
N VAL A 696 -25.02 3.38 18.12
CA VAL A 696 -24.13 2.67 19.05
C VAL A 696 -23.89 3.49 20.32
N GLU A 697 -23.67 4.80 20.22
CA GLU A 697 -23.49 5.66 21.41
C GLU A 697 -24.75 5.71 22.27
N ALA A 698 -25.95 5.74 21.67
CA ALA A 698 -27.20 5.68 22.43
C ALA A 698 -27.32 4.35 23.20
N TRP A 699 -27.00 3.22 22.57
CA TRP A 699 -26.97 1.92 23.24
C TRP A 699 -25.94 1.83 24.37
N LYS A 700 -24.76 2.43 24.17
CA LYS A 700 -23.74 2.54 25.22
C LYS A 700 -24.20 3.40 26.39
N ALA A 701 -24.87 4.52 26.11
CA ALA A 701 -25.42 5.41 27.13
C ALA A 701 -26.51 4.73 27.97
N ASP A 702 -27.26 3.78 27.39
CA ASP A 702 -28.26 2.96 28.08
C ASP A 702 -27.65 1.77 28.85
N GLY A 703 -26.33 1.71 28.99
CA GLY A 703 -25.64 0.65 29.75
C GLY A 703 -25.38 -0.64 28.97
N ARG A 704 -25.42 -0.59 27.63
CA ARG A 704 -25.18 -1.73 26.72
C ARG A 704 -26.10 -2.93 26.98
N PRO A 705 -27.44 -2.75 27.07
CA PRO A 705 -28.35 -3.86 27.30
C PRO A 705 -28.23 -4.90 26.19
N ALA A 706 -28.22 -6.19 26.56
CA ALA A 706 -28.20 -7.27 25.59
C ALA A 706 -29.56 -7.38 24.87
N GLY A 707 -29.52 -7.66 23.56
CA GLY A 707 -30.72 -7.90 22.77
C GLY A 707 -31.58 -9.03 23.31
N ALA A 708 -32.90 -8.85 23.24
CA ALA A 708 -33.87 -9.81 23.79
C ALA A 708 -33.87 -11.18 23.07
N THR A 709 -33.63 -11.19 21.75
CA THR A 709 -33.67 -12.40 20.93
C THR A 709 -32.28 -13.00 20.77
N ARG A 710 -32.17 -14.32 20.96
CA ARG A 710 -30.90 -15.05 20.85
C ARG A 710 -30.83 -15.86 19.57
N LEU A 711 -29.66 -15.89 18.95
CA LEU A 711 -29.35 -16.78 17.85
C LEU A 711 -28.25 -17.76 18.26
N GLY A 712 -28.54 -19.06 18.21
CA GLY A 712 -27.60 -20.10 18.63
C GLY A 712 -26.33 -20.10 17.78
N SER A 713 -25.16 -20.25 18.41
CA SER A 713 -23.80 -20.09 17.81
C SER A 713 -23.41 -18.65 17.46
N TYR A 714 -24.32 -17.68 17.62
CA TYR A 714 -24.13 -16.26 17.32
C TYR A 714 -24.62 -15.38 18.48
N GLU A 715 -24.48 -15.87 19.71
CA GLU A 715 -25.04 -15.26 20.92
C GLU A 715 -24.46 -13.86 21.17
N SER A 716 -23.14 -13.70 21.03
CA SER A 716 -22.49 -12.38 21.19
C SER A 716 -22.95 -11.40 20.12
N TRP A 717 -23.07 -11.84 18.86
CA TRP A 717 -23.56 -11.00 17.78
C TRP A 717 -25.02 -10.58 18.01
N SER A 718 -25.90 -11.52 18.35
CA SER A 718 -27.33 -11.24 18.58
C SER A 718 -27.56 -10.38 19.82
N ALA A 719 -26.75 -10.54 20.88
CA ALA A 719 -26.79 -9.68 22.05
C ALA A 719 -26.36 -8.24 21.73
N THR A 720 -25.23 -8.06 21.02
CA THR A 720 -24.67 -6.73 20.72
C THR A 720 -25.51 -6.00 19.66
N VAL A 721 -25.70 -6.61 18.48
CA VAL A 721 -26.46 -5.98 17.39
C VAL A 721 -27.93 -5.83 17.76
N GLY A 722 -28.54 -6.87 18.35
CA GLY A 722 -29.92 -6.81 18.81
C GLY A 722 -30.14 -5.75 19.89
N GLY A 723 -29.18 -5.58 20.81
CA GLY A 723 -29.23 -4.52 21.83
C GLY A 723 -29.22 -3.12 21.22
N VAL A 724 -28.32 -2.87 20.25
CA VAL A 724 -28.26 -1.58 19.53
C VAL A 724 -29.57 -1.29 18.80
N LEU A 725 -30.09 -2.27 18.05
CA LEU A 725 -31.35 -2.12 17.32
C LEU A 725 -32.54 -1.90 18.26
N GLN A 726 -32.58 -2.60 19.38
CA GLN A 726 -33.65 -2.49 20.38
C GLN A 726 -33.67 -1.11 21.04
N VAL A 727 -32.52 -0.57 21.46
CA VAL A 727 -32.42 0.79 22.02
C VAL A 727 -32.80 1.84 20.97
N ALA A 728 -32.43 1.61 19.72
CA ALA A 728 -32.83 2.46 18.60
C ALA A 728 -34.33 2.35 18.23
N GLY A 729 -35.10 1.45 18.85
CA GLY A 729 -36.51 1.23 18.51
C GLY A 729 -36.72 0.60 17.12
N ILE A 730 -35.73 -0.13 16.61
CA ILE A 730 -35.85 -0.89 15.35
C ILE A 730 -36.42 -2.28 15.66
N GLU A 731 -37.65 -2.51 15.25
CA GLU A 731 -38.34 -3.79 15.39
C GLU A 731 -38.01 -4.77 14.24
N GLY A 732 -38.28 -6.07 14.44
CA GLY A 732 -38.19 -7.08 13.40
C GLY A 732 -36.88 -7.88 13.37
N PHE A 733 -35.94 -7.62 14.27
CA PHE A 733 -34.67 -8.34 14.34
C PHE A 733 -34.89 -9.85 14.63
N LEU A 734 -34.30 -10.70 13.78
CA LEU A 734 -34.42 -12.17 13.78
C LEU A 734 -35.81 -12.73 13.45
N GLU A 735 -36.76 -11.89 13.02
CA GLU A 735 -38.02 -12.38 12.46
C GLU A 735 -37.83 -12.90 11.02
N ALA A 736 -38.88 -13.50 10.43
CA ALA A 736 -38.91 -14.03 9.05
C ALA A 736 -37.86 -15.11 8.71
N ARG A 737 -37.24 -15.72 9.72
CA ARG A 737 -36.29 -16.82 9.55
C ARG A 737 -36.95 -18.18 9.30
N GLU A 738 -38.20 -18.35 9.72
CA GLU A 738 -38.96 -19.61 9.57
C GLU A 738 -39.02 -20.04 8.10
N HIS A 739 -39.20 -19.08 7.19
CA HIS A 739 -39.19 -19.31 5.75
C HIS A 739 -37.89 -19.96 5.23
N LEU A 740 -36.73 -19.69 5.87
CA LEU A 740 -35.47 -20.34 5.48
C LEU A 740 -35.49 -21.84 5.72
N TYR A 741 -36.22 -22.31 6.74
CA TYR A 741 -36.37 -23.73 7.04
C TYR A 741 -37.35 -24.41 6.09
N GLU A 742 -38.40 -23.70 5.64
CA GLU A 742 -39.35 -24.17 4.64
C GLU A 742 -38.66 -24.43 3.29
N ILE A 743 -37.73 -23.54 2.88
CA ILE A 743 -37.02 -23.66 1.58
C ILE A 743 -35.80 -24.60 1.63
N SER A 744 -35.18 -24.81 2.80
CA SER A 744 -34.00 -25.68 2.91
C SER A 744 -34.34 -27.15 2.78
N ASN A 745 -35.55 -27.53 3.22
CA ASN A 745 -36.00 -28.91 3.14
C ASN A 745 -37.53 -28.95 3.37
N PRO A 746 -38.37 -29.33 2.38
CA PRO A 746 -39.78 -29.63 2.61
C PRO A 746 -39.98 -30.98 3.34
N GLU A 747 -38.92 -31.80 3.44
CA GLU A 747 -38.93 -33.13 4.04
C GLU A 747 -39.34 -33.15 5.54
N PRO A 748 -39.03 -32.17 6.41
CA PRO A 748 -39.51 -32.13 7.80
C PRO A 748 -41.03 -31.97 7.91
N GLU A 749 -41.67 -31.23 7.01
CA GLU A 749 -43.12 -31.08 6.94
C GLU A 749 -43.75 -32.39 6.43
N GLU A 750 -43.19 -32.96 5.37
CA GLU A 750 -43.62 -34.26 4.85
C GLU A 750 -43.45 -35.39 5.87
N TRP A 751 -42.31 -35.45 6.58
CA TRP A 751 -42.10 -36.37 7.69
C TRP A 751 -43.08 -36.10 8.83
N GLY A 752 -43.36 -34.84 9.15
CA GLY A 752 -44.41 -34.46 10.11
C GLY A 752 -45.77 -35.07 9.73
N ASN A 753 -46.17 -34.94 8.47
CA ASN A 753 -47.41 -35.49 7.93
C ASN A 753 -47.43 -37.03 7.93
N VAL A 754 -46.31 -37.66 7.58
CA VAL A 754 -46.16 -39.13 7.61
C VAL A 754 -46.21 -39.66 9.04
N LEU A 755 -45.48 -39.03 9.98
CA LEU A 755 -45.49 -39.41 11.39
C LEU A 755 -46.88 -39.19 12.02
N ASP A 756 -47.58 -38.14 11.62
CA ASP A 756 -48.97 -37.91 12.05
C ASP A 756 -49.93 -38.96 11.51
N ALA A 757 -49.85 -39.31 10.23
CA ALA A 757 -50.66 -40.37 9.64
C ALA A 757 -50.40 -41.73 10.30
N VAL A 758 -49.14 -42.08 10.58
CA VAL A 758 -48.79 -43.31 11.31
C VAL A 758 -49.31 -43.27 12.76
N TYR A 759 -49.12 -42.15 13.46
CA TYR A 759 -49.58 -42.02 14.84
C TYR A 759 -51.11 -42.07 14.94
N THR A 760 -51.82 -41.43 14.03
CA THR A 760 -53.29 -41.45 13.93
C THR A 760 -53.80 -42.86 13.66
N ALA A 761 -53.12 -43.63 12.80
CA ALA A 761 -53.51 -45.00 12.48
C ALA A 761 -53.16 -46.03 13.56
N HIS A 762 -52.10 -45.79 14.37
CA HIS A 762 -51.51 -46.82 15.22
C HIS A 762 -51.29 -46.42 16.70
N GLY A 763 -51.66 -45.21 17.11
CA GLY A 763 -51.74 -44.79 18.51
C GLY A 763 -50.44 -44.86 19.31
N GLY A 764 -49.28 -44.84 18.64
CA GLY A 764 -47.96 -45.00 19.26
C GLY A 764 -47.53 -46.45 19.48
N GLU A 765 -48.16 -47.45 18.86
CA GLU A 765 -47.66 -48.83 18.91
C GLU A 765 -46.40 -49.03 18.02
N PRO A 766 -45.51 -50.00 18.34
CA PRO A 766 -44.40 -50.37 17.47
C PRO A 766 -44.92 -50.97 16.16
N VAL A 767 -44.61 -50.34 15.03
CA VAL A 767 -45.03 -50.75 13.70
C VAL A 767 -43.85 -50.98 12.75
N PRO A 768 -43.95 -51.89 11.78
CA PRO A 768 -42.88 -52.12 10.81
C PRO A 768 -42.77 -50.98 9.81
N ALA A 769 -41.63 -50.89 9.11
CA ALA A 769 -41.40 -49.91 8.04
C ALA A 769 -42.51 -49.85 6.96
N ARG A 770 -43.27 -50.95 6.78
CA ARG A 770 -44.42 -51.00 5.87
C ARG A 770 -45.56 -50.04 6.26
N ALA A 771 -45.76 -49.78 7.55
CA ALA A 771 -46.78 -48.82 8.01
C ALA A 771 -46.43 -47.39 7.57
N PHE A 772 -45.15 -47.02 7.64
CA PHE A 772 -44.64 -45.73 7.17
C PHE A 772 -44.74 -45.61 5.64
N LEU A 773 -44.46 -46.69 4.90
CA LEU A 773 -44.69 -46.72 3.45
C LEU A 773 -46.17 -46.48 3.11
N SER A 774 -47.08 -47.12 3.85
CA SER A 774 -48.52 -46.91 3.66
C SER A 774 -48.92 -45.46 3.95
N ALA A 775 -48.41 -44.88 5.03
CA ALA A 775 -48.67 -43.49 5.40
C ALA A 775 -48.14 -42.53 4.33
N MET A 776 -46.92 -42.72 3.83
CA MET A 776 -46.34 -41.92 2.73
C MET A 776 -47.21 -41.98 1.46
N MET A 777 -47.76 -43.15 1.12
CA MET A 777 -48.69 -43.29 -0.01
C MET A 777 -50.03 -42.58 0.24
N THR A 778 -50.54 -42.61 1.47
CA THR A 778 -51.80 -41.96 1.83
C THR A 778 -51.70 -40.44 1.88
N THR A 779 -50.58 -39.90 2.36
CA THR A 779 -50.35 -38.45 2.44
C THR A 779 -49.88 -37.84 1.12
N GLY A 780 -49.62 -38.67 0.10
CA GLY A 780 -49.05 -38.20 -1.17
C GLY A 780 -47.63 -37.64 -1.00
N SER A 781 -46.87 -38.12 -0.01
CA SER A 781 -45.52 -37.64 0.26
C SER A 781 -44.58 -37.92 -0.91
N HIS A 782 -43.80 -36.90 -1.26
CA HIS A 782 -42.79 -36.91 -2.32
C HIS A 782 -41.38 -37.21 -1.80
N ILE A 783 -41.21 -37.56 -0.51
CA ILE A 783 -39.93 -38.04 0.06
C ILE A 783 -39.33 -39.07 -0.91
N ASP A 784 -38.13 -38.77 -1.39
CA ASP A 784 -37.53 -39.30 -2.62
C ASP A 784 -37.06 -40.76 -2.45
N LEU A 785 -38.02 -41.67 -2.30
CA LEU A 785 -37.84 -43.10 -2.01
C LEU A 785 -38.25 -44.00 -3.19
N TRP A 786 -38.62 -43.39 -4.32
CA TRP A 786 -39.37 -44.05 -5.40
C TRP A 786 -38.54 -44.59 -6.57
N GLU A 787 -37.23 -44.37 -6.62
CA GLU A 787 -36.39 -45.02 -7.63
C GLU A 787 -36.07 -46.47 -7.26
N GLY A 788 -37.00 -47.36 -7.61
CA GLY A 788 -36.84 -48.81 -7.55
C GLY A 788 -38.15 -49.52 -7.89
N ARG A 789 -38.27 -50.11 -9.09
CA ARG A 789 -39.49 -50.78 -9.58
C ARG A 789 -39.95 -52.01 -8.76
N LYS A 790 -39.33 -52.32 -7.60
CA LYS A 790 -39.60 -53.53 -6.78
C LYS A 790 -39.97 -53.15 -5.33
N PRO A 791 -41.10 -53.66 -4.78
CA PRO A 791 -41.58 -53.33 -3.43
C PRO A 791 -40.58 -53.57 -2.30
N LEU A 792 -39.71 -54.58 -2.43
CA LEU A 792 -38.69 -54.89 -1.41
C LEU A 792 -37.59 -53.81 -1.33
N SER A 793 -37.24 -53.20 -2.46
CA SER A 793 -36.23 -52.12 -2.52
C SER A 793 -36.74 -50.86 -1.82
N GLN A 794 -38.02 -50.54 -2.01
CA GLN A 794 -38.69 -49.39 -1.37
C GLN A 794 -38.72 -49.56 0.16
N LEU A 795 -39.09 -50.75 0.66
CA LEU A 795 -39.09 -51.05 2.09
C LEU A 795 -37.69 -50.97 2.73
N GLN A 796 -36.65 -51.39 2.02
CA GLN A 796 -35.26 -51.28 2.50
C GLN A 796 -34.80 -49.81 2.57
N LYS A 797 -35.14 -49.00 1.57
CA LYS A 797 -34.83 -47.55 1.57
C LYS A 797 -35.57 -46.83 2.69
N ILE A 798 -36.86 -47.11 2.89
CA ILE A 798 -37.65 -46.56 4.01
C ILE A 798 -37.06 -46.99 5.34
N GLY A 799 -36.68 -48.26 5.49
CA GLY A 799 -36.02 -48.73 6.70
C GLY A 799 -34.71 -47.98 6.99
N ARG A 800 -33.93 -47.61 5.96
CA ARG A 800 -32.72 -46.78 6.12
C ARG A 800 -33.07 -45.34 6.50
N ALA A 801 -34.07 -44.75 5.85
CA ALA A 801 -34.52 -43.39 6.15
C ALA A 801 -35.03 -43.27 7.60
N LEU A 802 -35.90 -44.19 8.04
CA LEU A 802 -36.39 -44.24 9.43
C LEU A 802 -35.25 -44.38 10.46
N LEU A 803 -34.16 -45.09 10.12
CA LEU A 803 -32.98 -45.19 10.97
C LEU A 803 -32.12 -43.92 10.99
N ALA A 804 -32.07 -43.19 9.87
CA ALA A 804 -31.40 -41.90 9.76
C ALA A 804 -32.15 -40.82 10.55
N HIS A 805 -33.48 -40.89 10.61
CA HIS A 805 -34.32 -39.97 11.37
C HIS A 805 -34.70 -40.45 12.77
N ARG A 806 -34.03 -41.49 13.29
CA ARG A 806 -34.28 -41.96 14.66
C ARG A 806 -34.08 -40.83 15.66
N ASP A 807 -34.95 -40.77 16.65
CA ASP A 807 -34.98 -39.81 17.77
C ASP A 807 -35.21 -38.35 17.37
N ARG A 808 -35.30 -38.02 16.07
CA ARG A 808 -35.69 -36.70 15.58
C ARG A 808 -37.17 -36.43 15.90
N VAL A 809 -37.48 -35.15 16.12
CA VAL A 809 -38.83 -34.65 16.37
C VAL A 809 -39.30 -33.85 15.16
N PHE A 810 -40.47 -34.17 14.64
CA PHE A 810 -41.14 -33.47 13.55
C PHE A 810 -42.56 -33.13 14.00
N SER A 811 -42.96 -31.85 13.93
CA SER A 811 -44.31 -31.39 14.30
C SER A 811 -44.83 -31.97 15.63
N GLY A 812 -44.00 -31.94 16.67
CA GLY A 812 -44.33 -32.46 18.01
C GLY A 812 -44.35 -34.00 18.15
N ARG A 813 -43.90 -34.75 17.15
CA ARG A 813 -43.85 -36.23 17.14
C ARG A 813 -42.42 -36.72 17.00
N ARG A 814 -42.00 -37.69 17.82
CA ARG A 814 -40.67 -38.30 17.80
C ARG A 814 -40.71 -39.70 17.21
N LEU A 815 -39.81 -40.01 16.29
CA LEU A 815 -39.61 -41.36 15.78
C LEU A 815 -38.63 -42.14 16.68
N ARG A 816 -39.01 -43.32 17.18
CA ARG A 816 -38.14 -44.22 17.97
C ARG A 816 -37.98 -45.58 17.28
N VAL A 817 -36.83 -46.21 17.45
CA VAL A 817 -36.67 -47.64 17.16
C VAL A 817 -37.19 -48.44 18.35
N ALA A 818 -38.18 -49.30 18.12
CA ALA A 818 -38.93 -50.01 19.14
C ALA A 818 -38.70 -51.53 19.06
N GLY A 819 -37.43 -51.94 18.95
CA GLY A 819 -37.03 -53.36 18.90
C GLY A 819 -37.19 -54.01 17.52
N VAL A 820 -37.37 -55.33 17.51
CA VAL A 820 -37.54 -56.15 16.29
C VAL A 820 -38.77 -57.04 16.42
N ASP A 821 -39.45 -57.25 15.30
CA ASP A 821 -40.57 -58.16 15.18
C ASP A 821 -40.12 -59.60 15.46
N SER A 822 -40.81 -60.30 16.35
CA SER A 822 -40.41 -61.63 16.83
C SER A 822 -40.37 -62.69 15.72
N THR A 823 -41.18 -62.51 14.67
CA THR A 823 -41.43 -63.47 13.60
C THR A 823 -40.58 -63.17 12.36
N THR A 824 -40.58 -61.91 11.92
CA THR A 824 -39.88 -61.48 10.70
C THR A 824 -38.46 -60.96 10.97
N LYS A 825 -38.09 -60.74 12.24
CA LYS A 825 -36.82 -60.14 12.68
C LYS A 825 -36.56 -58.72 12.12
N ASN A 826 -37.57 -58.10 11.51
CA ASN A 826 -37.49 -56.73 11.00
C ASN A 826 -37.56 -55.72 12.14
N LYS A 827 -36.89 -54.57 11.99
CA LYS A 827 -36.98 -53.48 12.96
C LYS A 827 -38.40 -52.91 13.02
N LEU A 828 -38.86 -52.66 14.24
CA LEU A 828 -40.09 -51.93 14.52
C LEU A 828 -39.76 -50.50 14.93
N TYR A 829 -40.66 -49.58 14.62
CA TYR A 829 -40.54 -48.17 14.94
C TYR A 829 -41.82 -47.69 15.62
N ARG A 830 -41.70 -46.75 16.54
CA ARG A 830 -42.82 -46.16 17.27
C ARG A 830 -42.78 -44.64 17.09
N VAL A 831 -43.94 -44.02 16.97
CA VAL A 831 -44.09 -42.57 16.99
C VAL A 831 -44.60 -42.14 18.36
N GLU A 832 -43.92 -41.22 19.02
CA GLU A 832 -44.26 -40.71 20.36
C GLU A 832 -44.65 -39.23 20.26
N LEU A 833 -45.66 -38.79 21.00
CA LEU A 833 -45.93 -37.36 21.17
C LEU A 833 -44.89 -36.76 22.11
N VAL A 834 -44.34 -35.61 21.74
CA VAL A 834 -43.43 -34.83 22.57
C VAL A 834 -44.26 -33.74 23.23
N THR A 835 -44.50 -33.85 24.53
CA THR A 835 -45.04 -32.75 25.32
C THR A 835 -43.96 -31.68 25.49
N SER A 836 -44.19 -30.48 24.94
CA SER A 836 -43.31 -29.33 25.19
C SER A 836 -43.33 -29.00 26.69
N PRO A 837 -42.17 -28.90 27.37
CA PRO A 837 -42.12 -28.30 28.69
C PRO A 837 -42.40 -26.79 28.56
N GLY A 838 -43.52 -26.33 29.12
CA GLY A 838 -43.75 -24.95 29.55
C GLY A 838 -43.57 -23.83 28.50
N VAL A 839 -44.63 -23.54 27.75
CA VAL A 839 -44.95 -22.16 27.35
C VAL A 839 -46.38 -21.88 27.80
N SER A 840 -46.54 -21.51 29.07
CA SER A 840 -47.78 -20.90 29.54
C SER A 840 -47.80 -19.45 29.08
N GLY A 841 -48.72 -19.11 28.17
CA GLY A 841 -49.14 -17.73 27.93
C GLY A 841 -48.84 -17.19 26.55
N VAL A 842 -49.52 -17.70 25.52
CA VAL A 842 -50.03 -16.87 24.41
C VAL A 842 -51.38 -17.46 24.00
N ALA A 843 -52.45 -16.68 24.12
CA ALA A 843 -53.77 -17.07 23.64
C ALA A 843 -53.72 -17.22 22.11
N GLN A 844 -54.20 -18.36 21.60
CA GLN A 844 -54.43 -18.55 20.17
C GLN A 844 -55.54 -17.58 19.75
N ASN A 845 -55.19 -16.55 18.96
CA ASN A 845 -56.17 -15.78 18.24
C ASN A 845 -56.68 -16.61 17.05
N GLU A 846 -57.94 -17.00 17.13
CA GLU A 846 -58.69 -17.60 16.03
C GLU A 846 -58.81 -16.60 14.86
N THR A 847 -58.60 -17.12 13.66
CA THR A 847 -58.81 -16.45 12.37
C THR A 847 -60.28 -16.02 12.22
N PRO A 848 -60.59 -14.81 11.69
CA PRO A 848 -61.96 -14.30 11.66
C PRO A 848 -62.81 -15.01 10.59
N GLU A 849 -63.80 -15.78 11.03
CA GLU A 849 -64.88 -16.24 10.16
C GLU A 849 -65.89 -15.13 9.86
N LYS A 850 -66.42 -15.22 8.65
CA LYS A 850 -67.27 -14.25 7.96
C LYS A 850 -68.55 -13.92 8.72
N HIS A 851 -68.89 -12.63 8.71
CA HIS A 851 -70.21 -12.08 9.00
C HIS A 851 -71.38 -12.93 8.47
N ARG A 852 -72.22 -13.43 9.40
CA ARG A 852 -73.67 -13.54 9.23
C ARG A 852 -74.37 -13.10 10.51
N ALA A 853 -75.45 -12.33 10.32
CA ALA A 853 -76.10 -11.52 11.32
C ALA A 853 -77.02 -12.29 12.29
N ASN A 854 -77.11 -11.72 13.51
CA ASN A 854 -78.25 -11.60 14.43
C ASN A 854 -79.10 -12.84 14.80
N ASN A 855 -79.11 -13.20 16.09
CA ASN A 855 -80.20 -12.83 17.02
C ASN A 855 -79.95 -13.34 18.46
N ASP A 856 -80.27 -12.45 19.40
CA ASP A 856 -80.95 -12.64 20.69
C ASP A 856 -80.37 -13.43 21.89
N ASP A 857 -80.56 -12.76 23.03
CA ASP A 857 -80.87 -13.20 24.39
C ASP A 857 -79.77 -13.50 25.44
N GLN A 858 -79.67 -12.52 26.34
CA GLN A 858 -79.91 -12.59 27.80
C GLN A 858 -79.22 -13.66 28.67
N ASP A 859 -78.58 -13.10 29.72
CA ASP A 859 -78.71 -13.47 31.15
C ASP A 859 -77.48 -13.96 31.92
N SER A 860 -77.14 -13.12 32.92
CA SER A 860 -76.87 -13.46 34.33
C SER A 860 -75.51 -14.06 34.78
N ILE A 861 -74.88 -13.25 35.64
CA ILE A 861 -73.87 -13.50 36.71
C ILE A 861 -74.41 -14.52 37.77
N PRO A 862 -73.73 -14.94 38.88
CA PRO A 862 -72.34 -14.80 39.39
C PRO A 862 -71.70 -15.99 40.19
N GLY A 863 -70.39 -15.91 40.49
CA GLY A 863 -69.88 -16.02 41.88
C GLY A 863 -69.15 -17.27 42.41
N VAL A 864 -68.40 -17.03 43.52
CA VAL A 864 -67.80 -17.93 44.56
C VAL A 864 -66.33 -18.35 44.29
N SER A 865 -65.26 -18.00 45.04
CA SER A 865 -64.90 -17.76 46.46
C SER A 865 -64.26 -18.96 47.23
N GLY A 866 -63.23 -18.68 48.03
CA GLY A 866 -62.54 -19.58 49.00
C GLY A 866 -61.00 -19.54 48.83
N VAL A 867 -60.12 -18.94 49.64
CA VAL A 867 -59.88 -18.70 51.09
C VAL A 867 -58.93 -19.72 51.76
N SER A 868 -57.96 -19.16 52.52
CA SER A 868 -57.08 -19.70 53.60
C SER A 868 -55.68 -20.22 53.18
N GLY A 869 -54.56 -19.84 53.83
CA GLY A 869 -54.32 -18.89 54.92
C GLY A 869 -52.91 -19.03 55.57
N VAL A 870 -52.39 -17.91 56.10
CA VAL A 870 -51.66 -17.70 57.39
C VAL A 870 -50.24 -18.33 57.57
N SER A 871 -49.16 -17.75 58.16
CA SER A 871 -48.60 -16.40 58.41
C SER A 871 -47.32 -16.50 59.32
N PHE A 872 -46.45 -15.46 59.30
CA PHE A 872 -45.51 -14.92 60.33
C PHE A 872 -44.12 -15.57 60.65
N ASP A 873 -43.06 -15.00 60.04
CA ASP A 873 -42.03 -14.05 60.57
C ASP A 873 -40.82 -14.40 61.52
N PRO A 874 -39.72 -13.59 61.46
CA PRO A 874 -38.28 -13.93 61.62
C PRO A 874 -37.65 -13.41 62.95
N PRO A 875 -36.29 -13.36 63.16
CA PRO A 875 -35.46 -12.20 62.70
C PRO A 875 -33.91 -12.36 62.53
N ALA A 876 -33.30 -11.31 61.94
CA ALA A 876 -31.99 -10.64 62.20
C ALA A 876 -30.64 -11.35 61.86
N GLN A 877 -29.53 -10.72 61.45
CA GLN A 877 -29.02 -9.35 61.09
C GLN A 877 -27.60 -9.62 60.48
N SER A 878 -26.95 -8.81 59.62
CA SER A 878 -26.44 -7.43 59.75
C SER A 878 -25.86 -6.97 58.40
N GLU A 879 -26.29 -5.83 57.84
CA GLU A 879 -25.56 -4.52 57.76
C GLU A 879 -24.26 -4.49 56.93
N ASN A 880 -24.25 -3.77 55.78
CA ASN A 880 -23.86 -2.35 55.72
C ASN A 880 -23.80 -1.79 54.27
N ASP A 881 -24.53 -0.67 54.09
CA ASP A 881 -24.21 0.62 53.45
C ASP A 881 -23.55 0.76 52.06
N ARG A 882 -24.27 1.49 51.18
CA ARG A 882 -23.93 2.79 50.52
C ARG A 882 -24.70 2.90 49.19
N GLU A 883 -25.76 3.70 49.09
CA GLU A 883 -25.81 5.14 48.77
C GLU A 883 -25.00 5.61 47.55
N GLU A 884 -25.76 6.15 46.58
CA GLU A 884 -25.45 7.20 45.59
C GLU A 884 -24.08 7.21 44.89
N PHE A 885 -24.04 6.81 43.62
CA PHE A 885 -23.87 7.67 42.44
C PHE A 885 -24.01 6.86 41.14
#